data_AF-A0A3M7MA39-F1
#
_entry.id   AF-A0A3M7MA39-F1
#
_cell.length_a   1.000
_cell.length_b   1.000
_cell.length_c   1.000
_cell.angle_alpha   90.00
_cell.angle_beta   90.00
_cell.angle_gamma   90.00
#
_symmetry.space_group_name_H-M   'P 1'
#
loop_
_entity.id
_entity.type
_entity.pdbx_description
1 polymer ?
#
loop_
_entity_poly.entity_id
_entity_poly.type
_entity_poly.pdbx_seq_one_letter_code
_entity_poly.pdbx_strand_id
1 'polypeptide(L)'
;MEEASVGVTEKVQSLSDLELAVLICLVADQHCIIETEKERIRDVQEELKLIAGGVFGLTWAVLECNENTTLDDFGSGILVRADEYEGSDIKDDNKRGEFSSIFRSPDQHRPKPSNNFSPLDGERIANVVVARSLNQASPQVQIQALELIRGKRNFTRTAVHAAPKPFLFIALNASDPPRLTMHLNDQFFISHKHQGDDELPNMEELQEKERALDDDASMSSVVRTRPFVPGRQKPQMALFSPEDLTNLTNLISGVKISSEVRAYLHNIVVFMRLHRAVAGGISALATRHFNTLAHALAPLHGLDYISPSMVALAARKIYPHRIIITAPENERSMQWGSSLEAVKAVLEGVTVEDVIEEMLDYFDQLSPGVQEALERCVETNFLIENELGDQDSKSIASVNSHDDALEVVFEGGYHSRRRKASLAPLPGKMTSRPENGRRTTACIVHSLLEKQDGVPVKDHSQSYEGLAQERRVDKDSQTIRGEQTEHSRLLTKKELSDMAFGIRELSKKLSQIRLKLHVKNIFILGKAHDETLIKNSREVTDWLLEKSKDYTVYVEHTLQNNAIFGAAELLEKDESKGRLKFWTNEMCAKRPQTFDIVLALGGDGTVLYASWLFQRIVPPTIAFSLGSLGFLTKFDFELYPQSLSRAFADGITVSLRLRFEATVMRTQKRDGKGGDLVEELIGEECDDHHTHISDGTHNILNEVVVDRGPNPTMSSIELFGDDEHFTTVQADGICVSTPTGSTAYNLAAGGSLCHPDNPVVLVTAICAHTLSFRPIILPDTIVLRCGVPYDARTSSWASFDGRERVELKPGDYVTISASRFPFPSVLPLNKTRTDWIDSISRTLNWNSRQKQKAFKEWSA
;
A
#
# COMPACT_ATOMS: atom_id res chain seq x y z
N MET A 1 -0.58 -14.60 -35.13
CA MET A 1 -1.00 -13.61 -34.12
C MET A 1 -1.37 -12.29 -34.77
N GLU A 2 -0.67 -11.85 -35.82
CA GLU A 2 -1.01 -10.62 -36.58
C GLU A 2 -2.34 -10.68 -37.35
N GLU A 3 -2.74 -11.82 -37.93
CA GLU A 3 -4.01 -11.90 -38.68
C GLU A 3 -5.27 -11.79 -37.81
N ALA A 4 -5.19 -12.12 -36.51
CA ALA A 4 -6.33 -12.03 -35.59
C ALA A 4 -6.54 -10.61 -35.02
N SER A 5 -5.48 -9.80 -34.91
CA SER A 5 -5.56 -8.41 -34.42
C SER A 5 -6.14 -7.44 -35.44
N VAL A 6 -5.98 -7.73 -36.74
CA VAL A 6 -6.53 -6.88 -37.83
C VAL A 6 -8.05 -6.96 -37.88
N GLY A 7 -8.64 -8.15 -37.68
CA GLY A 7 -10.11 -8.29 -37.68
C GLY A 7 -10.81 -7.64 -36.49
N VAL A 8 -10.15 -7.52 -35.33
CA VAL A 8 -10.73 -6.86 -34.14
C VAL A 8 -10.68 -5.33 -34.28
N THR A 9 -9.62 -4.78 -34.89
CA THR A 9 -9.49 -3.33 -35.10
C THR A 9 -10.48 -2.80 -36.14
N GLU A 10 -10.76 -3.54 -37.22
CA GLU A 10 -11.82 -3.20 -38.18
C GLU A 10 -13.22 -3.19 -37.52
N LYS A 11 -13.52 -4.16 -36.64
CA LYS A 11 -14.78 -4.19 -35.88
C LYS A 11 -14.93 -3.00 -34.92
N VAL A 12 -13.83 -2.50 -34.35
CA VAL A 12 -13.85 -1.35 -33.43
C VAL A 12 -14.12 -0.05 -34.19
N GLN A 13 -13.60 0.10 -35.41
CA GLN A 13 -13.81 1.30 -36.24
C GLN A 13 -15.25 1.46 -36.73
N SER A 14 -16.04 0.38 -36.76
CA SER A 14 -17.45 0.42 -37.14
C SER A 14 -18.41 0.70 -35.99
N LEU A 15 -17.91 0.86 -34.76
CA LEU A 15 -18.75 1.10 -33.58
C LEU A 15 -19.18 2.55 -33.46
N SER A 16 -20.39 2.76 -32.99
CA SER A 16 -20.88 4.05 -32.50
C SER A 16 -20.17 4.48 -31.21
N ASP A 17 -20.25 5.77 -30.89
CA ASP A 17 -19.67 6.34 -29.68
C ASP A 17 -20.19 5.69 -28.38
N LEU A 18 -21.47 5.29 -28.37
CA LEU A 18 -22.11 4.63 -27.24
C LEU A 18 -21.60 3.19 -27.08
N GLU A 19 -21.48 2.45 -28.18
CA GLU A 19 -20.91 1.10 -28.20
C GLU A 19 -19.43 1.11 -27.79
N LEU A 20 -18.67 2.10 -28.26
CA LEU A 20 -17.27 2.28 -27.89
C LEU A 20 -17.11 2.55 -26.39
N ALA A 21 -17.98 3.37 -25.80
CA ALA A 21 -17.98 3.62 -24.36
C ALA A 21 -18.25 2.34 -23.55
N VAL A 22 -19.22 1.51 -23.99
CA VAL A 22 -19.51 0.21 -23.37
C VAL A 22 -18.34 -0.75 -23.53
N LEU A 23 -17.73 -0.82 -24.72
CA LEU A 23 -16.57 -1.67 -25.00
C LEU A 23 -15.39 -1.31 -24.08
N ILE A 24 -15.04 -0.02 -23.97
CA ILE A 24 -13.95 0.45 -23.11
C ILE A 24 -14.16 0.01 -21.66
N CYS A 25 -15.38 0.12 -21.14
CA CYS A 25 -15.70 -0.30 -19.78
C CYS A 25 -15.62 -1.82 -19.59
N LEU A 26 -16.09 -2.60 -20.57
CA LEU A 26 -16.00 -4.07 -20.52
C LEU A 26 -14.55 -4.56 -20.54
N VAL A 27 -13.71 -3.99 -21.41
CA VAL A 27 -12.30 -4.39 -21.54
C VAL A 27 -11.48 -3.97 -20.31
N ALA A 28 -11.80 -2.81 -19.70
CA ALA A 28 -11.14 -2.32 -18.49
C ALA A 28 -11.69 -2.92 -17.17
N ASP A 29 -12.76 -3.74 -17.22
CA ASP A 29 -13.52 -4.24 -16.05
C ASP A 29 -13.95 -3.10 -15.11
N GLN A 30 -14.47 -2.00 -15.69
CA GLN A 30 -14.96 -0.82 -14.97
C GLN A 30 -16.38 -0.41 -15.38
N HIS A 31 -16.91 0.66 -14.79
CA HIS A 31 -18.31 1.10 -14.91
C HIS A 31 -18.42 2.52 -15.49
N CYS A 32 -19.54 2.91 -16.10
CA CYS A 32 -19.71 4.23 -16.73
C CYS A 32 -20.95 4.98 -16.26
N ILE A 33 -20.87 6.30 -16.40
CA ILE A 33 -22.01 7.22 -16.33
C ILE A 33 -22.35 7.64 -17.75
N ILE A 34 -23.63 7.60 -18.09
CA ILE A 34 -24.16 8.09 -19.36
C ILE A 34 -25.17 9.18 -19.05
N GLU A 35 -24.94 10.37 -19.59
CA GLU A 35 -25.81 11.53 -19.43
C GLU A 35 -26.52 11.84 -20.74
N THR A 36 -27.83 12.09 -20.68
CA THR A 36 -28.63 12.45 -21.85
C THR A 36 -29.74 13.42 -21.46
N GLU A 37 -30.37 14.06 -22.44
CA GLU A 37 -31.56 14.88 -22.25
C GLU A 37 -32.73 14.04 -21.73
N LYS A 38 -33.56 14.64 -20.86
CA LYS A 38 -34.69 13.95 -20.20
C LYS A 38 -35.64 13.25 -21.17
N GLU A 39 -35.81 13.83 -22.36
CA GLU A 39 -36.71 13.33 -23.40
C GLU A 39 -36.19 12.05 -24.05
N ARG A 40 -34.85 11.91 -24.21
CA ARG A 40 -34.20 10.76 -24.87
C ARG A 40 -33.73 9.65 -23.93
N ILE A 41 -33.90 9.77 -22.61
CA ILE A 41 -33.46 8.74 -21.64
C ILE A 41 -34.00 7.35 -21.99
N ARG A 42 -35.25 7.26 -22.44
CA ARG A 42 -35.86 5.97 -22.81
C ARG A 42 -35.27 5.40 -24.09
N ASP A 43 -34.98 6.25 -25.05
CA ASP A 43 -34.42 5.83 -26.34
C ASP A 43 -32.98 5.31 -26.15
N VAL A 44 -32.15 6.02 -25.38
CA VAL A 44 -30.79 5.58 -25.01
C VAL A 44 -30.83 4.29 -24.17
N GLN A 45 -31.82 4.14 -23.29
CA GLN A 45 -32.00 2.89 -22.53
C GLN A 45 -32.25 1.70 -23.45
N GLU A 46 -33.15 1.83 -24.44
CA GLU A 46 -33.41 0.74 -25.38
C GLU A 46 -32.19 0.45 -26.26
N GLU A 47 -31.47 1.48 -26.71
CA GLU A 47 -30.19 1.31 -27.42
C GLU A 47 -29.18 0.53 -26.57
N LEU A 48 -28.99 0.85 -25.29
CA LEU A 48 -28.07 0.13 -24.41
C LEU A 48 -28.45 -1.35 -24.20
N LYS A 49 -29.75 -1.69 -24.24
CA LYS A 49 -30.19 -3.09 -24.20
C LYS A 49 -29.82 -3.83 -25.47
N LEU A 50 -30.00 -3.18 -26.62
CA LEU A 50 -29.64 -3.72 -27.92
C LEU A 50 -28.13 -3.90 -28.06
N ILE A 51 -27.34 -2.96 -27.53
CA ILE A 51 -25.89 -3.08 -27.46
C ILE A 51 -25.50 -4.28 -26.58
N ALA A 52 -26.06 -4.37 -25.37
CA ALA A 52 -25.75 -5.47 -24.45
C ALA A 52 -26.09 -6.85 -25.04
N GLY A 53 -27.29 -7.00 -25.60
CA GLY A 53 -27.77 -8.28 -26.13
C GLY A 53 -27.32 -8.61 -27.56
N GLY A 54 -27.33 -7.63 -28.45
CA GLY A 54 -27.04 -7.80 -29.89
C GLY A 54 -25.56 -7.70 -30.23
N VAL A 55 -24.84 -6.70 -29.69
CA VAL A 55 -23.42 -6.48 -30.01
C VAL A 55 -22.51 -7.38 -29.19
N PHE A 56 -22.79 -7.54 -27.88
CA PHE A 56 -21.94 -8.28 -26.93
C PHE A 56 -22.50 -9.62 -26.45
N GLY A 57 -23.77 -9.95 -26.73
CA GLY A 57 -24.39 -11.22 -26.30
C GLY A 57 -24.51 -11.38 -24.78
N LEU A 58 -24.58 -10.28 -24.04
CA LEU A 58 -24.63 -10.24 -22.57
C LEU A 58 -26.06 -10.10 -22.05
N THR A 59 -26.33 -10.68 -20.87
CA THR A 59 -27.61 -10.48 -20.17
C THR A 59 -27.70 -9.06 -19.61
N TRP A 60 -28.88 -8.44 -19.70
CA TRP A 60 -29.10 -7.08 -19.20
C TRP A 60 -30.29 -7.00 -18.25
N ALA A 61 -30.25 -6.04 -17.33
CA ALA A 61 -31.35 -5.66 -16.45
C ALA A 61 -31.46 -4.13 -16.38
N VAL A 62 -32.69 -3.62 -16.32
CA VAL A 62 -32.96 -2.18 -16.18
C VAL A 62 -33.63 -1.92 -14.86
N LEU A 63 -33.05 -1.00 -14.08
CA LEU A 63 -33.58 -0.56 -12.81
C LEU A 63 -34.03 0.90 -12.92
N GLU A 64 -35.29 1.18 -12.59
CA GLU A 64 -35.78 2.55 -12.47
C GLU A 64 -35.57 3.04 -11.04
N CYS A 65 -34.72 4.04 -10.85
CA CYS A 65 -34.45 4.62 -9.54
C CYS A 65 -35.25 5.92 -9.35
N ASN A 66 -35.97 5.99 -8.24
CA ASN A 66 -36.69 7.16 -7.76
C ASN A 66 -36.51 7.29 -6.24
N GLU A 67 -36.99 8.39 -5.64
CA GLU A 67 -36.87 8.62 -4.19
C GLU A 67 -37.53 7.53 -3.33
N ASN A 68 -38.54 6.83 -3.89
CA ASN A 68 -39.30 5.77 -3.21
C ASN A 68 -38.73 4.36 -3.45
N THR A 69 -37.63 4.22 -4.19
CA THR A 69 -37.06 2.91 -4.51
C THR A 69 -36.49 2.30 -3.24
N THR A 70 -36.98 1.11 -2.88
CA THR A 70 -36.50 0.40 -1.68
C THR A 70 -35.28 -0.46 -2.00
N LEU A 71 -34.55 -0.89 -0.97
CA LEU A 71 -33.44 -1.83 -1.13
C LEU A 71 -33.88 -3.19 -1.68
N ASP A 72 -35.13 -3.61 -1.40
CA ASP A 72 -35.69 -4.85 -1.93
C ASP A 72 -35.99 -4.71 -3.43
N ASP A 73 -36.49 -3.54 -3.87
CA ASP A 73 -36.73 -3.23 -5.29
C ASP A 73 -35.40 -3.18 -6.06
N PHE A 74 -34.36 -2.57 -5.48
CA PHE A 74 -33.00 -2.59 -6.04
C PHE A 74 -32.47 -4.03 -6.16
N GLY A 75 -32.62 -4.82 -5.10
CA GLY A 75 -32.07 -6.17 -5.04
C GLY A 75 -32.75 -7.17 -5.98
N SER A 76 -34.06 -7.02 -6.20
CA SER A 76 -34.83 -7.84 -7.14
C SER A 76 -34.73 -7.36 -8.59
N GLY A 77 -34.65 -6.04 -8.82
CA GLY A 77 -34.58 -5.45 -10.17
C GLY A 77 -33.29 -5.73 -10.94
N ILE A 78 -32.23 -6.21 -10.27
CA ILE A 78 -30.96 -6.60 -10.92
C ILE A 78 -30.86 -8.09 -11.27
N LEU A 79 -31.85 -8.90 -10.87
CA LEU A 79 -31.84 -10.35 -11.04
C LEU A 79 -32.59 -10.77 -12.31
N VAL A 80 -32.05 -11.77 -13.00
CA VAL A 80 -32.59 -12.38 -14.23
C VAL A 80 -32.73 -13.90 -14.01
N ARG A 81 -33.78 -14.50 -14.57
CA ARG A 81 -34.04 -15.95 -14.47
C ARG A 81 -33.24 -16.74 -15.51
N ALA A 82 -32.63 -17.86 -15.08
CA ALA A 82 -31.83 -18.73 -15.93
C ALA A 82 -32.61 -19.31 -17.15
N ASP A 83 -33.91 -19.57 -16.99
CA ASP A 83 -34.76 -20.21 -18.02
C ASP A 83 -35.07 -19.31 -19.23
N GLU A 84 -34.80 -18.00 -19.16
CA GLU A 84 -35.09 -17.07 -20.26
C GLU A 84 -33.97 -16.99 -21.31
N TYR A 85 -32.78 -17.56 -21.05
CA TYR A 85 -31.60 -17.42 -21.93
C TYR A 85 -30.80 -18.72 -22.20
N GLU A 86 -31.13 -19.87 -21.58
CA GLU A 86 -30.49 -21.15 -21.95
C GLU A 86 -31.15 -21.78 -23.19
N GLY A 87 -30.64 -21.39 -24.35
CA GLY A 87 -31.02 -21.94 -25.66
C GLY A 87 -29.85 -22.04 -26.64
N SER A 88 -28.67 -22.49 -26.21
CA SER A 88 -27.50 -22.87 -27.03
C SER A 88 -26.36 -23.30 -26.09
N ASP A 89 -25.58 -24.36 -26.25
CA ASP A 89 -25.46 -25.47 -27.18
C ASP A 89 -24.52 -26.49 -26.49
N ILE A 90 -24.93 -27.74 -26.29
CA ILE A 90 -24.01 -28.90 -26.28
C ILE A 90 -24.70 -30.01 -27.07
N LYS A 91 -24.55 -29.96 -28.39
CA LYS A 91 -24.65 -31.17 -29.22
C LYS A 91 -23.26 -31.75 -29.36
N ASP A 92 -22.90 -32.62 -28.42
CA ASP A 92 -21.82 -33.57 -28.62
C ASP A 92 -22.33 -34.67 -29.54
N ASP A 93 -21.85 -34.66 -30.78
CA ASP A 93 -22.11 -35.67 -31.78
C ASP A 93 -21.02 -36.75 -31.68
N ASN A 94 -21.31 -37.87 -31.01
CA ASN A 94 -20.53 -39.09 -31.17
C ASN A 94 -21.40 -40.37 -31.10
N LYS A 95 -21.86 -40.74 -32.29
CA LYS A 95 -21.95 -42.10 -32.87
C LYS A 95 -22.26 -43.31 -31.97
N ARG A 96 -23.38 -43.93 -32.36
CA ARG A 96 -23.64 -45.37 -32.57
C ARG A 96 -23.86 -46.26 -31.33
N GLY A 97 -25.08 -46.80 -31.27
CA GLY A 97 -25.42 -47.97 -30.45
C GLY A 97 -26.91 -48.23 -30.43
N GLU A 98 -27.40 -48.89 -31.47
CA GLU A 98 -28.75 -49.44 -31.59
C GLU A 98 -29.20 -50.30 -30.39
N PHE A 99 -30.53 -50.39 -30.28
CA PHE A 99 -31.36 -51.43 -29.65
C PHE A 99 -31.98 -51.19 -28.27
N SER A 100 -33.29 -51.44 -28.32
CA SER A 100 -34.37 -51.38 -27.36
C SER A 100 -34.35 -52.45 -26.25
N SER A 101 -35.19 -52.21 -25.24
CA SER A 101 -35.92 -53.21 -24.41
C SER A 101 -35.05 -53.79 -23.26
N ILE A 102 -35.50 -54.07 -22.02
CA ILE A 102 -36.79 -54.50 -21.47
C ILE A 102 -36.60 -54.73 -19.93
N PHE A 103 -37.69 -54.76 -19.15
CA PHE A 103 -37.90 -55.35 -17.79
C PHE A 103 -37.57 -54.64 -16.44
N ARG A 104 -38.71 -54.36 -15.75
CA ARG A 104 -39.13 -54.46 -14.33
C ARG A 104 -38.16 -54.85 -13.19
N SER A 105 -38.40 -54.16 -12.06
CA SER A 105 -38.07 -54.26 -10.61
C SER A 105 -38.03 -55.67 -9.95
N PRO A 106 -37.74 -55.87 -8.62
CA PRO A 106 -37.51 -54.92 -7.49
C PRO A 106 -36.42 -55.27 -6.42
N ASP A 107 -36.21 -54.32 -5.48
CA ASP A 107 -35.74 -54.41 -4.07
C ASP A 107 -34.30 -54.85 -3.68
N GLN A 108 -33.54 -53.94 -3.03
CA GLN A 108 -33.30 -53.91 -1.55
C GLN A 108 -32.23 -52.86 -1.13
N HIS A 109 -32.64 -51.95 -0.24
CA HIS A 109 -31.91 -51.20 0.80
C HIS A 109 -30.45 -50.71 0.60
N ARG A 110 -30.29 -49.37 0.53
CA ARG A 110 -29.27 -48.59 1.27
C ARG A 110 -29.72 -47.13 1.45
N PRO A 111 -29.39 -46.45 2.58
CA PRO A 111 -29.99 -45.17 2.95
C PRO A 111 -29.39 -44.03 2.12
N LYS A 112 -30.26 -43.16 1.60
CA LYS A 112 -29.88 -41.87 0.98
C LYS A 112 -29.63 -40.83 2.08
N PRO A 113 -28.54 -40.03 2.02
CA PRO A 113 -28.53 -38.76 2.73
C PRO A 113 -29.52 -37.81 2.05
N SER A 114 -30.25 -37.09 2.89
CA SER A 114 -31.24 -36.06 2.55
C SER A 114 -30.65 -34.97 1.66
N ASN A 115 -31.07 -34.92 0.39
CA ASN A 115 -31.09 -33.70 -0.40
C ASN A 115 -32.53 -33.21 -0.48
N ASN A 116 -32.98 -32.56 0.60
CA ASN A 116 -34.07 -31.60 0.50
C ASN A 116 -33.42 -30.25 0.15
N PHE A 117 -33.24 -29.99 -1.14
CA PHE A 117 -33.17 -28.62 -1.64
C PHE A 117 -34.33 -28.43 -2.63
N SER A 118 -35.18 -27.49 -2.26
CA SER A 118 -36.35 -27.00 -3.00
C SER A 118 -35.96 -26.30 -4.31
N PRO A 119 -36.84 -26.28 -5.33
CA PRO A 119 -36.54 -25.77 -6.67
C PRO A 119 -36.73 -24.24 -6.78
N LEU A 120 -35.94 -23.43 -6.06
CA LEU A 120 -36.14 -21.97 -6.01
C LEU A 120 -34.91 -21.07 -6.23
N ASP A 121 -33.73 -21.57 -6.61
CA ASP A 121 -32.53 -20.72 -6.84
C ASP A 121 -32.11 -20.68 -8.33
N GLY A 122 -32.92 -20.05 -9.18
CA GLY A 122 -32.63 -19.83 -10.60
C GLY A 122 -32.31 -18.37 -10.98
N GLU A 123 -32.22 -17.47 -9.99
CA GLU A 123 -32.07 -16.02 -10.21
C GLU A 123 -30.61 -15.58 -10.03
N ARG A 124 -30.03 -15.00 -11.10
CA ARG A 124 -28.64 -14.49 -11.13
C ARG A 124 -28.60 -13.02 -11.49
N ILE A 125 -27.58 -12.29 -11.06
CA ILE A 125 -27.40 -10.88 -11.46
C ILE A 125 -27.09 -10.81 -12.97
N ALA A 126 -27.67 -9.83 -13.67
CA ALA A 126 -27.37 -9.56 -15.08
C ALA A 126 -25.90 -9.16 -15.30
N ASN A 127 -25.38 -9.42 -16.50
CA ASN A 127 -24.04 -8.95 -16.89
C ASN A 127 -23.98 -7.43 -17.04
N VAL A 128 -25.04 -6.81 -17.58
CA VAL A 128 -25.15 -5.36 -17.75
C VAL A 128 -26.34 -4.85 -16.95
N VAL A 129 -26.11 -3.98 -15.98
CA VAL A 129 -27.18 -3.35 -15.18
C VAL A 129 -27.25 -1.88 -15.54
N VAL A 130 -28.39 -1.43 -16.09
CA VAL A 130 -28.67 -0.03 -16.42
C VAL A 130 -29.55 0.56 -15.33
N ALA A 131 -28.99 1.43 -14.50
CA ALA A 131 -29.70 2.15 -13.44
C ALA A 131 -30.11 3.53 -13.94
N ARG A 132 -31.41 3.71 -14.19
CA ARG A 132 -32.00 4.96 -14.67
C ARG A 132 -32.25 5.93 -13.51
N SER A 133 -31.85 7.19 -13.68
CA SER A 133 -32.06 8.27 -12.71
C SER A 133 -31.48 7.93 -11.32
N LEU A 134 -30.32 7.26 -11.28
CA LEU A 134 -29.66 6.88 -10.02
C LEU A 134 -29.34 8.10 -9.15
N ASN A 135 -29.14 9.26 -9.78
CA ASN A 135 -28.96 10.53 -9.11
C ASN A 135 -30.18 11.01 -8.28
N GLN A 136 -31.39 10.54 -8.61
CA GLN A 136 -32.63 10.83 -7.87
C GLN A 136 -32.96 9.77 -6.80
N ALA A 137 -32.15 8.70 -6.72
CA ALA A 137 -32.35 7.63 -5.75
C ALA A 137 -32.00 8.09 -4.32
N SER A 138 -32.62 7.46 -3.33
CA SER A 138 -32.27 7.69 -1.92
C SER A 138 -30.79 7.37 -1.65
N PRO A 139 -30.16 8.02 -0.65
CA PRO A 139 -28.75 7.76 -0.30
C PRO A 139 -28.46 6.29 0.01
N GLN A 140 -29.43 5.56 0.57
CA GLN A 140 -29.31 4.14 0.89
C GLN A 140 -29.17 3.28 -0.38
N VAL A 141 -29.95 3.58 -1.43
CA VAL A 141 -29.86 2.89 -2.72
C VAL A 141 -28.53 3.20 -3.42
N GLN A 142 -28.03 4.43 -3.32
CA GLN A 142 -26.71 4.79 -3.85
C GLN A 142 -25.58 4.05 -3.12
N ILE A 143 -25.68 3.87 -1.80
CA ILE A 143 -24.72 3.06 -1.02
C ILE A 143 -24.80 1.58 -1.45
N GLN A 144 -26.00 1.03 -1.67
CA GLN A 144 -26.15 -0.34 -2.15
C GLN A 144 -25.53 -0.54 -3.54
N ALA A 145 -25.70 0.43 -4.44
CA ALA A 145 -25.04 0.41 -5.75
C ALA A 145 -23.51 0.47 -5.61
N LEU A 146 -22.99 1.29 -4.69
CA LEU A 146 -21.56 1.36 -4.36
C LEU A 146 -21.03 0.03 -3.83
N GLU A 147 -21.77 -0.65 -2.96
CA GLU A 147 -21.42 -1.98 -2.44
C GLU A 147 -21.42 -3.04 -3.53
N LEU A 148 -22.40 -3.00 -4.45
CA LEU A 148 -22.46 -3.91 -5.58
C LEU A 148 -21.25 -3.73 -6.51
N ILE A 149 -20.89 -2.48 -6.82
CA ILE A 149 -19.74 -2.12 -7.66
C ILE A 149 -18.42 -2.59 -7.01
N ARG A 150 -18.21 -2.30 -5.72
CA ARG A 150 -16.95 -2.64 -5.02
C ARG A 150 -16.85 -4.11 -4.65
N GLY A 151 -17.96 -4.70 -4.20
CA GLY A 151 -18.02 -6.05 -3.64
C GLY A 151 -18.35 -7.12 -4.68
N LYS A 152 -18.83 -6.75 -5.88
CA LYS A 152 -19.34 -7.65 -6.93
C LYS A 152 -20.33 -8.69 -6.39
N ARG A 153 -21.11 -8.31 -5.38
CA ARG A 153 -22.08 -9.16 -4.66
C ARG A 153 -23.26 -8.31 -4.25
N ASN A 154 -24.46 -8.86 -4.37
CA ASN A 154 -25.68 -8.30 -3.81
C ASN A 154 -26.19 -9.19 -2.66
N PHE A 155 -26.58 -8.56 -1.56
CA PHE A 155 -27.19 -9.25 -0.41
C PHE A 155 -28.69 -8.98 -0.43
N THR A 156 -29.48 -10.00 -0.74
CA THR A 156 -30.94 -9.96 -0.55
C THR A 156 -31.30 -10.57 0.79
N ARG A 157 -32.55 -10.38 1.25
CA ARG A 157 -33.02 -11.00 2.51
C ARG A 157 -32.95 -12.53 2.50
N THR A 158 -32.94 -13.14 1.31
CA THR A 158 -33.06 -14.59 1.13
C THR A 158 -31.81 -15.24 0.58
N ALA A 159 -30.93 -14.52 -0.11
CA ALA A 159 -29.73 -15.08 -0.74
C ALA A 159 -28.62 -14.04 -0.96
N VAL A 160 -27.42 -14.52 -1.24
CA VAL A 160 -26.29 -13.69 -1.68
C VAL A 160 -26.02 -14.03 -3.14
N HIS A 161 -26.21 -13.06 -4.03
CA HIS A 161 -25.97 -13.24 -5.46
C HIS A 161 -24.63 -12.60 -5.82
N ALA A 162 -23.75 -13.36 -6.47
CA ALA A 162 -22.50 -12.83 -7.00
C ALA A 162 -22.72 -12.26 -8.40
N ALA A 163 -22.08 -11.14 -8.72
CA ALA A 163 -22.12 -10.57 -10.05
C ALA A 163 -21.30 -11.46 -11.02
N PRO A 164 -21.79 -11.71 -12.26
CA PRO A 164 -21.09 -12.53 -13.24
C PRO A 164 -19.80 -11.85 -13.76
N LYS A 165 -19.01 -12.55 -14.57
CA LYS A 165 -17.89 -11.96 -15.31
C LYS A 165 -18.13 -12.17 -16.81
N PRO A 166 -18.11 -11.12 -17.65
CA PRO A 166 -17.94 -9.69 -17.32
C PRO A 166 -19.17 -9.08 -16.61
N PHE A 167 -18.98 -8.02 -15.82
CA PHE A 167 -20.05 -7.27 -15.17
C PHE A 167 -19.87 -5.77 -15.35
N LEU A 168 -20.92 -5.11 -15.85
CA LEU A 168 -20.97 -3.69 -16.15
C LEU A 168 -22.19 -3.06 -15.48
N PHE A 169 -21.94 -2.01 -14.70
CA PHE A 169 -22.98 -1.17 -14.11
C PHE A 169 -22.96 0.19 -14.81
N ILE A 170 -24.11 0.62 -15.34
CA ILE A 170 -24.28 1.87 -16.09
C ILE A 170 -25.26 2.75 -15.33
N ALA A 171 -24.81 3.95 -14.93
CA ALA A 171 -25.70 4.97 -14.40
C ALA A 171 -26.19 5.88 -15.54
N LEU A 172 -27.47 5.74 -15.93
CA LEU A 172 -28.10 6.54 -16.98
C LEU A 172 -28.87 7.70 -16.34
N ASN A 173 -28.34 8.91 -16.42
CA ASN A 173 -28.88 10.09 -15.74
C ASN A 173 -29.32 11.17 -16.74
N ALA A 174 -30.30 11.98 -16.33
CA ALA A 174 -30.58 13.24 -17.00
C ALA A 174 -29.42 14.23 -16.79
N SER A 175 -29.10 15.08 -17.76
CA SER A 175 -28.06 16.13 -17.62
C SER A 175 -28.35 17.23 -16.58
N ASP A 176 -29.48 17.16 -15.85
CA ASP A 176 -29.85 18.11 -14.80
C ASP A 176 -29.41 17.62 -13.40
N PRO A 177 -29.06 18.51 -12.46
CA PRO A 177 -28.80 18.14 -11.06
C PRO A 177 -30.07 17.54 -10.43
N PRO A 178 -29.96 16.56 -9.51
CA PRO A 178 -28.83 16.31 -8.59
C PRO A 178 -27.67 15.49 -9.16
N ARG A 179 -26.47 15.64 -8.57
CA ARG A 179 -25.31 14.76 -8.83
C ARG A 179 -25.31 13.57 -7.87
N LEU A 180 -24.66 12.48 -8.28
CA LEU A 180 -24.42 11.32 -7.42
C LEU A 180 -23.58 11.71 -6.19
N THR A 181 -23.69 10.94 -5.11
CA THR A 181 -22.81 11.09 -3.94
C THR A 181 -21.34 10.98 -4.35
N MET A 182 -20.48 11.80 -3.72
CA MET A 182 -19.05 11.89 -4.06
C MET A 182 -18.35 10.52 -4.11
N HIS A 183 -18.63 9.65 -3.14
CA HIS A 183 -18.02 8.32 -3.06
C HIS A 183 -18.45 7.37 -4.19
N LEU A 184 -19.73 7.40 -4.57
CA LEU A 184 -20.26 6.58 -5.66
C LEU A 184 -19.76 7.11 -7.01
N ASN A 185 -19.83 8.43 -7.19
CA ASN A 185 -19.38 9.10 -8.41
C ASN A 185 -17.91 8.82 -8.74
N ASP A 186 -17.03 8.77 -7.73
CA ASP A 186 -15.60 8.53 -7.92
C ASP A 186 -15.27 7.09 -8.39
N GLN A 187 -16.18 6.12 -8.17
CA GLN A 187 -16.03 4.74 -8.66
C GLN A 187 -16.29 4.58 -10.15
N PHE A 188 -17.02 5.50 -10.78
CA PHE A 188 -17.30 5.40 -12.21
C PHE A 188 -16.08 5.79 -13.05
N PHE A 189 -15.74 4.96 -14.03
CA PHE A 189 -14.57 5.08 -14.89
C PHE A 189 -14.64 6.29 -15.79
N ILE A 190 -15.64 6.32 -16.67
CA ILE A 190 -15.85 7.37 -17.67
C ILE A 190 -17.24 7.98 -17.53
N SER A 191 -17.37 9.23 -17.98
CA SER A 191 -18.64 9.88 -18.26
C SER A 191 -18.77 10.11 -19.76
N HIS A 192 -19.91 9.70 -20.32
CA HIS A 192 -20.26 9.92 -21.72
C HIS A 192 -21.56 10.73 -21.78
N LYS A 193 -21.55 11.85 -22.49
CA LYS A 193 -22.72 12.70 -22.69
C LYS A 193 -23.24 12.49 -24.11
N HIS A 194 -24.45 11.97 -24.22
CA HIS A 194 -25.15 11.73 -25.48
C HIS A 194 -26.03 12.96 -25.80
N GLN A 195 -25.79 13.59 -26.94
CA GLN A 195 -26.48 14.80 -27.38
C GLN A 195 -27.68 14.46 -28.28
N GLY A 196 -28.57 15.44 -28.48
CA GLY A 196 -29.75 15.28 -29.34
C GLY A 196 -29.44 14.95 -30.81
N ASP A 197 -28.24 15.32 -31.28
CA ASP A 197 -27.80 15.12 -32.66
C ASP A 197 -27.11 13.76 -32.87
N ASP A 198 -26.82 13.02 -31.79
CA ASP A 198 -26.17 11.72 -31.89
C ASP A 198 -27.15 10.65 -32.40
N GLU A 199 -26.69 9.85 -33.37
CA GLU A 199 -27.43 8.77 -34.02
C GLU A 199 -27.61 7.55 -33.07
N LEU A 200 -28.74 6.84 -33.21
CA LEU A 200 -29.05 5.61 -32.46
C LEU A 200 -29.19 4.44 -33.45
N PRO A 201 -28.07 3.90 -33.95
CA PRO A 201 -28.07 3.04 -35.14
C PRO A 201 -28.80 1.72 -34.94
N ASN A 202 -28.73 1.11 -33.75
CA ASN A 202 -29.39 -0.18 -33.51
C ASN A 202 -30.92 -0.01 -33.41
N MET A 203 -31.38 1.06 -32.77
CA MET A 203 -32.81 1.44 -32.72
C MET A 203 -33.37 1.78 -34.10
N GLU A 204 -32.62 2.53 -34.92
CA GLU A 204 -33.02 2.87 -36.30
C GLU A 204 -33.13 1.63 -37.18
N GLU A 205 -32.18 0.69 -37.11
CA GLU A 205 -32.21 -0.57 -37.87
C GLU A 205 -33.43 -1.45 -37.46
N LEU A 206 -33.78 -1.45 -36.17
CA LEU A 206 -34.99 -2.15 -35.68
C LEU A 206 -36.27 -1.51 -36.18
N GLN A 207 -36.37 -0.18 -36.17
CA GLN A 207 -37.54 0.53 -36.70
C GLN A 207 -37.69 0.37 -38.21
N GLU A 208 -36.59 0.33 -38.96
CA GLU A 208 -36.61 0.03 -40.40
C GLU A 208 -37.06 -1.41 -40.68
N LYS A 209 -36.59 -2.39 -39.89
CA LYS A 209 -37.07 -3.79 -39.99
C LYS A 209 -38.55 -3.91 -39.65
N GLU A 210 -39.04 -3.20 -38.64
CA GLU A 210 -40.46 -3.18 -38.28
C GLU A 210 -41.31 -2.52 -39.37
N ARG A 211 -40.86 -1.40 -39.95
CA ARG A 211 -41.53 -0.75 -41.09
C ARG A 211 -41.54 -1.63 -42.34
N ALA A 212 -40.46 -2.35 -42.62
CA ALA A 212 -40.38 -3.29 -43.74
C ALA A 212 -41.31 -4.51 -43.55
N LEU A 213 -41.55 -4.94 -42.31
CA LEU A 213 -42.50 -6.02 -41.99
C LEU A 213 -43.96 -5.55 -42.12
N ASP A 214 -44.26 -4.29 -41.79
CA ASP A 214 -45.59 -3.69 -41.96
C ASP A 214 -45.95 -3.40 -43.43
N ASP A 215 -44.96 -3.06 -44.26
CA ASP A 215 -45.15 -2.90 -45.71
C ASP A 215 -45.41 -4.25 -46.41
N ASP A 216 -44.76 -5.33 -45.97
CA ASP A 216 -44.99 -6.70 -46.49
C ASP A 216 -46.32 -7.29 -46.01
N ALA A 217 -46.81 -6.86 -44.84
CA ALA A 217 -48.14 -7.21 -44.32
C ALA A 217 -49.29 -6.56 -45.11
N SER A 218 -49.03 -5.46 -45.84
CA SER A 218 -50.04 -4.80 -46.70
C SER A 218 -50.31 -5.54 -48.01
N MET A 219 -49.52 -6.55 -48.39
CA MET A 219 -49.74 -7.35 -49.62
C MET A 219 -50.28 -8.77 -49.39
N SER A 220 -50.35 -9.27 -48.15
CA SER A 220 -50.89 -10.60 -47.84
C SER A 220 -52.18 -10.54 -47.01
N SER A 221 -53.27 -10.10 -47.65
CA SER A 221 -54.61 -10.26 -47.09
C SER A 221 -55.09 -11.72 -47.20
N VAL A 222 -55.75 -12.20 -46.14
CA VAL A 222 -56.49 -13.47 -46.02
C VAL A 222 -55.66 -14.68 -45.58
N VAL A 223 -55.46 -14.83 -44.27
CA VAL A 223 -55.84 -16.00 -43.44
C VAL A 223 -55.71 -15.56 -41.97
N ARG A 224 -56.73 -15.89 -41.15
CA ARG A 224 -56.82 -15.51 -39.72
C ARG A 224 -55.62 -16.02 -38.91
N THR A 225 -54.82 -15.13 -38.35
CA THR A 225 -53.73 -15.46 -37.41
C THR A 225 -54.10 -15.00 -35.99
N ARG A 226 -53.77 -15.86 -35.02
CA ARG A 226 -53.93 -15.66 -33.57
C ARG A 226 -53.18 -14.40 -33.09
N PRO A 227 -53.54 -13.79 -31.94
CA PRO A 227 -52.82 -12.66 -31.39
C PRO A 227 -51.33 -13.00 -31.22
N PHE A 228 -50.51 -12.22 -31.92
CA PHE A 228 -49.06 -12.25 -31.89
C PHE A 228 -48.58 -11.80 -30.51
N VAL A 229 -47.91 -12.70 -29.80
CA VAL A 229 -47.14 -12.40 -28.58
C VAL A 229 -45.71 -12.10 -29.05
N PRO A 230 -45.15 -10.91 -28.79
CA PRO A 230 -43.79 -10.61 -29.22
C PRO A 230 -42.82 -11.44 -28.35
N GLY A 231 -42.34 -12.53 -28.92
CA GLY A 231 -41.31 -13.37 -28.33
C GLY A 231 -40.55 -14.08 -29.44
N ARG A 232 -39.22 -13.96 -29.38
CA ARG A 232 -38.20 -14.67 -30.19
C ARG A 232 -37.92 -14.09 -31.57
N GLN A 233 -37.14 -13.02 -31.61
CA GLN A 233 -36.16 -12.86 -32.69
C GLN A 233 -35.06 -13.93 -32.50
N LYS A 234 -34.61 -14.56 -33.58
CA LYS A 234 -33.42 -15.43 -33.56
C LYS A 234 -32.21 -14.60 -33.09
N PRO A 235 -31.33 -15.11 -32.20
CA PRO A 235 -30.16 -14.36 -31.78
C PRO A 235 -29.29 -14.08 -33.01
N GLN A 236 -29.11 -12.80 -33.34
CA GLN A 236 -28.02 -12.36 -34.22
C GLN A 236 -26.71 -12.84 -33.58
N MET A 237 -25.77 -13.34 -34.38
CA MET A 237 -24.43 -13.66 -33.88
C MET A 237 -23.80 -12.39 -33.32
N ALA A 238 -23.44 -12.38 -32.04
CA ALA A 238 -22.81 -11.25 -31.38
C ALA A 238 -21.56 -10.80 -32.16
N LEU A 239 -21.39 -9.49 -32.34
CA LEU A 239 -20.27 -8.90 -33.08
C LEU A 239 -18.92 -9.17 -32.39
N PHE A 240 -18.92 -9.14 -31.05
CA PHE A 240 -17.77 -9.46 -30.20
C PHE A 240 -18.00 -10.75 -29.41
N SER A 241 -17.07 -11.69 -29.52
CA SER A 241 -17.07 -12.89 -28.69
C SER A 241 -16.40 -12.62 -27.32
N PRO A 242 -16.67 -13.45 -26.30
CA PRO A 242 -15.95 -13.36 -25.02
C PRO A 242 -14.42 -13.50 -25.17
N GLU A 243 -13.97 -14.27 -26.17
CA GLU A 243 -12.55 -14.43 -26.50
C GLU A 243 -11.95 -13.12 -27.03
N ASP A 244 -12.68 -12.39 -27.89
CA ASP A 244 -12.26 -11.07 -28.39
C ASP A 244 -12.06 -10.06 -27.26
N LEU A 245 -12.96 -10.05 -26.26
CA LEU A 245 -12.83 -9.19 -25.09
C LEU A 245 -11.58 -9.54 -24.26
N THR A 246 -11.32 -10.84 -24.05
CA THR A 246 -10.11 -11.27 -23.32
C THR A 246 -8.82 -10.94 -24.07
N ASN A 247 -8.84 -11.03 -25.41
CA ASN A 247 -7.72 -10.65 -26.25
C ASN A 247 -7.44 -9.14 -26.14
N LEU A 248 -8.48 -8.30 -26.19
CA LEU A 248 -8.34 -6.85 -25.99
C LEU A 248 -7.80 -6.52 -24.59
N THR A 249 -8.29 -7.18 -23.53
CA THR A 249 -7.80 -6.96 -22.16
C THR A 249 -6.31 -7.34 -22.04
N ASN A 250 -5.87 -8.41 -22.70
CA ASN A 250 -4.46 -8.79 -22.72
C ASN A 250 -3.60 -7.75 -23.45
N LEU A 251 -4.09 -7.18 -24.57
CA LEU A 251 -3.39 -6.13 -25.31
C LEU A 251 -3.18 -4.86 -24.46
N ILE A 252 -4.16 -4.46 -23.63
CA ILE A 252 -4.01 -3.32 -22.69
C ILE A 252 -2.79 -3.50 -21.79
N SER A 253 -2.54 -4.72 -21.30
CA SER A 253 -1.41 -4.99 -20.41
C SER A 253 -0.03 -4.92 -21.10
N GLY A 254 0.00 -5.02 -22.43
CA GLY A 254 1.20 -4.97 -23.26
C GLY A 254 1.57 -3.58 -23.78
N VAL A 255 0.71 -2.57 -23.58
CA VAL A 255 0.92 -1.21 -24.08
C VAL A 255 2.13 -0.55 -23.40
N LYS A 256 3.05 -0.01 -24.19
CA LYS A 256 4.25 0.70 -23.71
C LYS A 256 3.95 2.19 -23.50
N ILE A 257 4.55 2.78 -22.47
CA ILE A 257 4.49 4.21 -22.19
C ILE A 257 5.90 4.78 -22.02
N SER A 258 6.22 5.86 -22.73
CA SER A 258 7.50 6.56 -22.62
C SER A 258 7.58 7.40 -21.33
N SER A 259 8.79 7.79 -20.93
CA SER A 259 9.03 8.68 -19.79
C SER A 259 8.35 10.04 -19.94
N GLU A 260 8.33 10.56 -21.16
CA GLU A 260 7.79 11.88 -21.50
C GLU A 260 6.27 11.89 -21.41
N VAL A 261 5.61 10.86 -21.96
CA VAL A 261 4.14 10.72 -21.88
C VAL A 261 3.71 10.47 -20.43
N ARG A 262 4.51 9.75 -19.64
CA ARG A 262 4.28 9.59 -18.19
C ARG A 262 4.40 10.91 -17.44
N ALA A 263 5.35 11.76 -17.79
CA ALA A 263 5.48 13.09 -17.22
C ALA A 263 4.30 13.99 -17.62
N TYR A 264 3.84 13.90 -18.89
CA TYR A 264 2.65 14.61 -19.38
C TYR A 264 1.39 14.23 -18.58
N LEU A 265 1.11 12.93 -18.41
CA LEU A 265 0.02 12.43 -17.54
C LEU A 265 0.12 12.99 -16.11
N HIS A 266 1.32 13.00 -15.53
CA HIS A 266 1.54 13.51 -14.18
C HIS A 266 1.26 15.02 -14.08
N ASN A 267 1.73 15.80 -15.05
CA ASN A 267 1.55 17.24 -15.09
C ASN A 267 0.06 17.62 -15.20
N ILE A 268 -0.72 16.90 -16.02
CA ILE A 268 -2.18 17.06 -16.09
C ILE A 268 -2.82 16.84 -14.72
N VAL A 269 -2.46 15.76 -14.05
CA VAL A 269 -3.01 15.45 -12.71
C VAL A 269 -2.65 16.52 -11.69
N VAL A 270 -1.41 17.03 -11.71
CA VAL A 270 -0.95 18.11 -10.82
C VAL A 270 -1.70 19.40 -11.11
N PHE A 271 -1.80 19.80 -12.38
CA PHE A 271 -2.53 21.00 -12.81
C PHE A 271 -3.96 20.95 -12.31
N MET A 272 -4.66 19.85 -12.57
CA MET A 272 -6.07 19.72 -12.22
C MET A 272 -6.32 19.62 -10.71
N ARG A 273 -5.33 19.20 -9.89
CA ARG A 273 -5.40 19.26 -8.41
C ARG A 273 -5.17 20.66 -7.84
N LEU A 274 -4.40 21.48 -8.55
CA LEU A 274 -4.05 22.85 -8.15
C LEU A 274 -4.96 23.90 -8.78
N HIS A 275 -5.77 23.51 -9.77
CA HIS A 275 -6.65 24.42 -10.49
C HIS A 275 -7.59 25.17 -9.55
N ARG A 276 -7.63 26.49 -9.70
CA ARG A 276 -8.34 27.41 -8.79
C ARG A 276 -9.83 27.14 -8.70
N ALA A 277 -10.46 26.78 -9.83
CA ALA A 277 -11.89 26.52 -9.89
C ALA A 277 -12.30 25.15 -9.32
N VAL A 278 -11.35 24.24 -9.04
CA VAL A 278 -11.66 22.86 -8.63
C VAL A 278 -11.70 22.73 -7.11
N ALA A 279 -12.87 22.40 -6.57
CA ALA A 279 -13.06 22.11 -5.14
C ALA A 279 -12.47 20.75 -4.76
N GLY A 280 -11.72 20.68 -3.66
CA GLY A 280 -11.20 19.42 -3.10
C GLY A 280 -10.11 18.69 -3.91
N GLY A 281 -9.83 19.13 -5.15
CA GLY A 281 -8.86 18.50 -6.04
C GLY A 281 -9.33 17.15 -6.60
N ILE A 282 -8.45 16.46 -7.34
CA ILE A 282 -8.73 15.15 -7.94
C ILE A 282 -8.30 14.01 -7.04
N SER A 283 -9.17 12.99 -6.90
CA SER A 283 -8.92 11.79 -6.12
C SER A 283 -7.76 10.93 -6.65
N ALA A 284 -7.18 10.10 -5.78
CA ALA A 284 -6.19 9.11 -6.19
C ALA A 284 -6.79 8.05 -7.14
N LEU A 285 -8.07 7.73 -6.99
CA LEU A 285 -8.77 6.76 -7.84
C LEU A 285 -8.93 7.30 -9.28
N ALA A 286 -9.23 8.58 -9.43
CA ALA A 286 -9.27 9.25 -10.73
C ALA A 286 -7.92 9.19 -11.44
N THR A 287 -6.81 9.32 -10.70
CA THR A 287 -5.46 9.20 -11.26
C THR A 287 -5.19 7.79 -11.80
N ARG A 288 -5.67 6.75 -11.11
CA ARG A 288 -5.57 5.36 -11.58
C ARG A 288 -6.45 5.14 -12.80
N HIS A 289 -7.70 5.60 -12.78
CA HIS A 289 -8.62 5.48 -13.90
C HIS A 289 -8.09 6.21 -15.14
N PHE A 290 -7.47 7.38 -14.95
CA PHE A 290 -6.85 8.16 -16.02
C PHE A 290 -5.73 7.39 -16.72
N ASN A 291 -4.84 6.77 -15.94
CA ASN A 291 -3.81 5.92 -16.50
C ASN A 291 -4.40 4.69 -17.20
N THR A 292 -5.37 4.00 -16.59
CA THR A 292 -6.01 2.82 -17.19
C THR A 292 -6.73 3.15 -18.50
N LEU A 293 -7.42 4.29 -18.60
CA LEU A 293 -8.11 4.69 -19.82
C LEU A 293 -7.12 5.03 -20.94
N ALA A 294 -6.02 5.71 -20.63
CA ALA A 294 -4.97 5.97 -21.63
C ALA A 294 -4.39 4.66 -22.19
N HIS A 295 -4.24 3.62 -21.37
CA HIS A 295 -3.82 2.29 -21.82
C HIS A 295 -4.93 1.55 -22.59
N ALA A 296 -6.19 1.71 -22.19
CA ALA A 296 -7.33 1.06 -22.85
C ALA A 296 -7.57 1.60 -24.27
N LEU A 297 -7.26 2.87 -24.50
CA LEU A 297 -7.45 3.53 -25.78
C LEU A 297 -6.40 3.12 -26.83
N ALA A 298 -5.16 2.79 -26.45
CA ALA A 298 -4.11 2.48 -27.43
C ALA A 298 -4.44 1.27 -28.34
N PRO A 299 -4.85 0.09 -27.82
CA PRO A 299 -5.20 -1.06 -28.66
C PRO A 299 -6.42 -0.82 -29.57
N LEU A 300 -7.36 0.03 -29.13
CA LEU A 300 -8.55 0.38 -29.93
C LEU A 300 -8.20 1.21 -31.16
N HIS A 301 -7.12 1.99 -31.09
CA HIS A 301 -6.56 2.73 -32.23
C HIS A 301 -5.50 1.92 -33.01
N GLY A 302 -5.30 0.63 -32.68
CA GLY A 302 -4.31 -0.23 -33.32
C GLY A 302 -2.85 0.10 -32.96
N LEU A 303 -2.63 0.81 -31.84
CA LEU A 303 -1.30 1.18 -31.37
C LEU A 303 -0.90 0.35 -30.14
N ASP A 304 0.38 0.02 -30.04
CA ASP A 304 0.99 -0.64 -28.87
C ASP A 304 1.65 0.36 -27.91
N TYR A 305 1.50 1.66 -28.16
CA TYR A 305 2.01 2.76 -27.34
C TYR A 305 0.98 3.87 -27.13
N ILE A 306 1.18 4.69 -26.10
CA ILE A 306 0.29 5.81 -25.75
C ILE A 306 0.81 7.11 -26.38
N SER A 307 -0.04 7.81 -27.13
CA SER A 307 0.23 9.16 -27.64
C SER A 307 -0.38 10.25 -26.74
N PRO A 308 0.17 11.48 -26.75
CA PRO A 308 -0.42 12.62 -26.03
C PRO A 308 -1.89 12.90 -26.40
N SER A 309 -2.27 12.68 -27.65
CA SER A 309 -3.67 12.84 -28.10
C SER A 309 -4.61 11.86 -27.41
N MET A 310 -4.17 10.63 -27.12
CA MET A 310 -4.96 9.66 -26.35
C MET A 310 -5.08 10.06 -24.89
N VAL A 311 -4.05 10.69 -24.33
CA VAL A 311 -4.08 11.24 -22.98
C VAL A 311 -5.08 12.40 -22.90
N ALA A 312 -5.11 13.29 -23.89
CA ALA A 312 -6.10 14.37 -23.97
C ALA A 312 -7.54 13.84 -24.09
N LEU A 313 -7.76 12.84 -24.95
CA LEU A 313 -9.06 12.18 -25.07
C LEU A 313 -9.50 11.53 -23.76
N ALA A 314 -8.57 10.86 -23.06
CA ALA A 314 -8.84 10.26 -21.76
C ALA A 314 -9.24 11.32 -20.71
N ALA A 315 -8.64 12.51 -20.75
CA ALA A 315 -8.95 13.60 -19.81
C ALA A 315 -10.39 14.09 -20.01
N ARG A 316 -10.82 14.27 -21.27
CA ARG A 316 -12.19 14.66 -21.65
C ARG A 316 -13.27 13.67 -21.22
N LYS A 317 -12.92 12.39 -20.99
CA LYS A 317 -13.89 11.36 -20.58
C LYS A 317 -13.89 11.05 -19.08
N ILE A 318 -12.83 11.41 -18.33
CA ILE A 318 -12.67 11.04 -16.91
C ILE A 318 -13.02 12.15 -15.94
N TYR A 319 -12.71 13.40 -16.29
CA TYR A 319 -12.86 14.51 -15.36
C TYR A 319 -14.25 15.18 -15.32
N PRO A 320 -15.10 15.17 -16.36
CA PRO A 320 -16.38 15.90 -16.33
C PRO A 320 -17.28 15.57 -15.14
N HIS A 321 -17.46 14.29 -14.81
CA HIS A 321 -18.28 13.90 -13.66
C HIS A 321 -17.58 14.14 -12.32
N ARG A 322 -16.25 14.20 -12.29
CA ARG A 322 -15.44 14.25 -11.05
C ARG A 322 -15.14 15.67 -10.55
N ILE A 323 -15.12 16.66 -11.43
CA ILE A 323 -14.82 18.04 -11.07
C ILE A 323 -16.05 18.70 -10.46
N ILE A 324 -15.86 19.31 -9.29
CA ILE A 324 -16.84 20.17 -8.64
C ILE A 324 -16.27 21.59 -8.66
N ILE A 325 -17.01 22.52 -9.26
CA ILE A 325 -16.63 23.93 -9.27
C ILE A 325 -16.79 24.51 -7.86
N THR A 326 -15.74 25.15 -7.35
CA THR A 326 -15.75 25.72 -6.00
C THR A 326 -16.67 26.94 -5.91
N ALA A 327 -17.38 27.08 -4.80
CA ALA A 327 -18.08 28.33 -4.50
C ALA A 327 -17.05 29.44 -4.24
N PRO A 328 -17.33 30.71 -4.62
CA PRO A 328 -16.40 31.82 -4.38
C PRO A 328 -15.98 31.99 -2.92
N GLU A 329 -16.84 31.62 -1.98
CA GLU A 329 -16.59 31.68 -0.54
C GLU A 329 -15.59 30.61 -0.06
N ASN A 330 -15.52 29.48 -0.75
CA ASN A 330 -14.71 28.30 -0.39
C ASN A 330 -13.44 28.19 -1.25
N GLU A 331 -13.10 29.22 -2.01
CA GLU A 331 -11.89 29.23 -2.84
C GLU A 331 -10.64 29.40 -1.96
N ARG A 332 -9.56 28.67 -2.27
CA ARG A 332 -8.34 28.57 -1.43
C ARG A 332 -7.73 29.95 -1.14
N SER A 333 -7.81 30.89 -2.07
CA SER A 333 -7.28 32.26 -1.89
C SER A 333 -8.00 33.09 -0.82
N MET A 334 -9.20 32.67 -0.37
CA MET A 334 -9.92 33.29 0.75
C MET A 334 -9.16 33.14 2.07
N GLN A 335 -8.41 32.05 2.24
CA GLN A 335 -7.54 31.83 3.42
C GLN A 335 -6.38 32.85 3.48
N TRP A 336 -6.04 33.46 2.34
CA TRP A 336 -4.95 34.41 2.18
C TRP A 336 -5.44 35.88 2.09
N GLY A 337 -6.71 36.13 2.40
CA GLY A 337 -7.29 37.48 2.47
C GLY A 337 -7.71 38.08 1.13
N SER A 338 -7.97 37.26 0.11
CA SER A 338 -8.50 37.73 -1.17
C SER A 338 -9.92 38.29 -1.03
N SER A 339 -10.27 39.31 -1.81
CA SER A 339 -11.61 39.91 -1.79
C SER A 339 -12.63 39.03 -2.52
N LEU A 340 -13.76 38.74 -1.86
CA LEU A 340 -14.85 37.91 -2.40
C LEU A 340 -15.36 38.38 -3.77
N GLU A 341 -15.42 39.71 -3.99
CA GLU A 341 -15.85 40.31 -5.26
C GLU A 341 -14.92 39.95 -6.43
N ALA A 342 -13.60 39.94 -6.18
CA ALA A 342 -12.61 39.55 -7.19
C ALA A 342 -12.62 38.05 -7.47
N VAL A 343 -12.82 37.21 -6.44
CA VAL A 343 -12.95 35.76 -6.62
C VAL A 343 -14.23 35.43 -7.39
N LYS A 344 -15.33 36.11 -7.08
CA LYS A 344 -16.61 35.95 -7.77
C LYS A 344 -16.50 36.34 -9.25
N ALA A 345 -15.82 37.43 -9.58
CA ALA A 345 -15.59 37.85 -10.96
C ALA A 345 -14.73 36.85 -11.76
N VAL A 346 -13.80 36.13 -11.11
CA VAL A 346 -12.95 35.13 -11.78
C VAL A 346 -13.68 33.79 -11.96
N LEU A 347 -14.56 33.41 -11.04
CA LEU A 347 -15.33 32.16 -11.12
C LEU A 347 -16.67 32.31 -11.86
N GLU A 348 -17.03 33.53 -12.28
CA GLU A 348 -18.29 33.80 -12.97
C GLU A 348 -18.27 33.16 -14.37
N GLY A 349 -19.17 32.20 -14.59
CA GLY A 349 -19.35 31.55 -15.89
C GLY A 349 -18.39 30.39 -16.20
N VAL A 350 -17.48 30.03 -15.28
CA VAL A 350 -16.55 28.91 -15.49
C VAL A 350 -17.29 27.57 -15.39
N THR A 351 -17.31 26.81 -16.49
CA THR A 351 -17.86 25.45 -16.55
C THR A 351 -16.78 24.39 -16.33
N VAL A 352 -17.18 23.12 -16.18
CA VAL A 352 -16.23 22.02 -16.00
C VAL A 352 -15.42 21.77 -17.27
N GLU A 353 -16.08 21.92 -18.41
CA GLU A 353 -15.50 21.83 -19.74
C GLU A 353 -14.43 22.90 -19.96
N ASP A 354 -14.69 24.15 -19.53
CA ASP A 354 -13.71 25.24 -19.63
C ASP A 354 -12.41 24.93 -18.86
N VAL A 355 -12.52 24.32 -17.67
CA VAL A 355 -11.34 23.93 -16.88
C VAL A 355 -10.51 22.84 -17.59
N ILE A 356 -11.16 21.91 -18.27
CA ILE A 356 -10.48 20.83 -19.01
C ILE A 356 -9.79 21.40 -20.25
N GLU A 357 -10.46 22.26 -21.01
CA GLU A 357 -9.87 22.87 -22.20
C GLU A 357 -8.75 23.87 -21.83
N GLU A 358 -8.89 24.66 -20.76
CA GLU A 358 -7.81 25.52 -20.24
C GLU A 358 -6.55 24.69 -19.89
N MET A 359 -6.75 23.51 -19.29
CA MET A 359 -5.67 22.58 -18.99
C MET A 359 -4.99 22.06 -20.27
N LEU A 360 -5.77 21.63 -21.26
CA LEU A 360 -5.22 21.11 -22.52
C LEU A 360 -4.48 22.20 -23.29
N ASP A 361 -5.05 23.40 -23.40
CA ASP A 361 -4.45 24.56 -24.05
C ASP A 361 -3.13 24.99 -23.37
N TYR A 362 -3.09 24.98 -22.03
CA TYR A 362 -1.89 25.31 -21.27
C TYR A 362 -0.72 24.39 -21.63
N PHE A 363 -0.98 23.08 -21.75
CA PHE A 363 0.08 22.13 -22.08
C PHE A 363 0.38 22.04 -23.57
N ASP A 364 -0.57 22.31 -24.45
CA ASP A 364 -0.33 22.40 -25.89
C ASP A 364 0.58 23.60 -26.22
N GLN A 365 0.41 24.74 -25.53
CA GLN A 365 1.23 25.95 -25.72
C GLN A 365 2.67 25.84 -25.17
N LEU A 366 2.92 25.01 -24.15
CA LEU A 366 4.26 24.76 -23.61
C LEU A 366 5.11 23.81 -24.48
N SER A 367 4.51 23.15 -25.47
CA SER A 367 5.05 21.93 -26.10
C SER A 367 5.73 21.99 -27.48
N PRO A 368 6.15 23.13 -28.09
CA PRO A 368 6.76 23.09 -29.43
C PRO A 368 7.98 22.14 -29.52
N GLY A 369 8.79 22.05 -28.46
CA GLY A 369 9.96 21.17 -28.41
C GLY A 369 9.66 19.70 -28.04
N VAL A 370 8.51 19.40 -27.43
CA VAL A 370 8.13 18.03 -27.03
C VAL A 370 7.48 17.30 -28.22
N GLN A 371 6.70 18.01 -29.02
CA GLN A 371 6.04 17.47 -30.22
C GLN A 371 7.08 17.15 -31.31
N GLU A 372 8.06 18.03 -31.54
CA GLU A 372 9.15 17.82 -32.50
C GLU A 372 10.14 16.73 -32.03
N ALA A 373 10.32 16.55 -30.71
CA ALA A 373 11.15 15.48 -30.14
C ALA A 373 10.44 14.11 -30.16
N LEU A 374 9.12 14.06 -29.95
CA LEU A 374 8.35 12.82 -30.04
C LEU A 374 8.22 12.32 -31.48
N GLU A 375 7.98 13.20 -32.46
CA GLU A 375 7.92 12.80 -33.87
C GLU A 375 9.28 12.26 -34.38
N ARG A 376 10.40 12.88 -33.96
CA ARG A 376 11.74 12.38 -34.29
C ARG A 376 12.11 11.06 -33.62
N CYS A 377 11.69 10.84 -32.36
CA CYS A 377 11.92 9.58 -31.64
C CYS A 377 11.08 8.42 -32.18
N VAL A 378 9.90 8.69 -32.74
CA VAL A 378 9.03 7.68 -33.36
C VAL A 378 9.61 7.21 -34.71
N GLU A 379 10.23 8.09 -35.49
CA GLU A 379 10.93 7.69 -36.73
C GLU A 379 12.27 6.96 -36.49
N THR A 380 13.01 7.31 -35.43
CA THR A 380 14.33 6.70 -35.16
C THR A 380 14.27 5.32 -34.51
N ASN A 381 13.24 5.01 -33.71
CA ASN A 381 13.12 3.70 -33.08
C ASN A 381 12.60 2.60 -34.02
N PHE A 382 11.97 2.95 -35.15
CA PHE A 382 11.52 1.97 -36.15
C PHE A 382 12.67 1.41 -37.02
N LEU A 383 13.82 2.11 -37.07
CA LEU A 383 14.99 1.68 -37.85
C LEU A 383 16.05 0.94 -37.04
N ILE A 384 16.01 1.03 -35.70
CA ILE A 384 17.09 0.51 -34.83
C ILE A 384 16.79 -0.90 -34.29
N GLU A 385 15.53 -1.35 -34.27
CA GLU A 385 15.18 -2.69 -33.74
C GLU A 385 15.19 -3.84 -34.77
N ASN A 386 15.45 -3.58 -36.05
CA ASN A 386 15.56 -4.64 -37.09
C ASN A 386 17.00 -5.09 -37.42
N GLU A 387 18.02 -4.45 -36.84
CA GLU A 387 19.41 -4.87 -36.98
C GLU A 387 20.10 -4.89 -35.61
N LEU A 388 20.03 -6.01 -34.90
CA LEU A 388 21.10 -6.60 -34.08
C LEU A 388 20.51 -7.69 -33.16
N GLY A 389 20.43 -8.90 -33.71
CA GLY A 389 20.41 -10.12 -32.91
C GLY A 389 21.81 -10.48 -32.42
N ASP A 390 21.84 -11.12 -31.25
CA ASP A 390 22.97 -11.86 -30.63
C ASP A 390 24.32 -11.13 -30.50
N GLN A 391 24.65 -10.70 -29.27
CA GLN A 391 25.89 -11.15 -28.59
C GLN A 391 26.01 -10.67 -27.13
N ASP A 392 26.58 -11.57 -26.33
CA ASP A 392 26.90 -11.51 -24.91
C ASP A 392 27.82 -10.35 -24.46
N SER A 393 27.61 -9.96 -23.19
CA SER A 393 28.60 -9.52 -22.18
C SER A 393 29.83 -8.67 -22.60
N LYS A 394 29.84 -7.39 -22.18
CA LYS A 394 30.90 -6.76 -21.36
C LYS A 394 30.63 -5.26 -21.15
N SER A 395 30.93 -4.84 -19.91
CA SER A 395 31.25 -3.49 -19.43
C SER A 395 31.51 -2.39 -20.47
N ILE A 396 30.79 -1.27 -20.37
CA ILE A 396 31.32 0.06 -20.64
C ILE A 396 30.81 1.03 -19.56
N ALA A 397 31.76 1.59 -18.82
CA ALA A 397 31.59 2.78 -18.02
C ALA A 397 31.89 4.03 -18.87
N SER A 398 31.39 5.17 -18.38
CA SER A 398 31.75 6.56 -18.71
C SER A 398 31.41 7.08 -20.10
N VAL A 399 30.45 8.02 -20.14
CA VAL A 399 30.54 9.22 -20.97
C VAL A 399 30.06 10.42 -20.13
N ASN A 400 31.00 11.30 -19.78
CA ASN A 400 30.74 12.66 -19.33
C ASN A 400 30.36 13.52 -20.55
N SER A 401 29.37 14.39 -20.43
CA SER A 401 29.28 15.59 -21.27
C SER A 401 28.34 16.65 -20.70
N HIS A 402 28.96 17.76 -20.31
CA HIS A 402 28.54 19.16 -20.39
C HIS A 402 27.43 19.70 -19.47
N ASP A 403 27.90 20.31 -18.37
CA ASP A 403 27.28 21.48 -17.72
C ASP A 403 27.18 22.64 -18.73
N ASP A 404 25.97 23.11 -19.01
CA ASP A 404 25.72 24.49 -19.44
C ASP A 404 24.78 25.14 -18.41
N ALA A 405 25.33 26.09 -17.66
CA ALA A 405 24.61 26.90 -16.69
C ALA A 405 23.84 28.00 -17.42
N LEU A 406 22.51 27.96 -17.34
CA LEU A 406 21.64 29.06 -17.75
C LEU A 406 21.57 30.11 -16.63
N GLU A 407 22.13 31.29 -16.90
CA GLU A 407 22.02 32.49 -16.05
C GLU A 407 20.81 33.32 -16.52
N VAL A 408 19.84 33.55 -15.62
CA VAL A 408 18.69 34.43 -15.89
C VAL A 408 18.92 35.78 -15.23
N VAL A 409 19.20 36.79 -16.06
CA VAL A 409 19.34 38.19 -15.66
C VAL A 409 17.96 38.85 -15.65
N PHE A 410 17.55 39.41 -14.52
CA PHE A 410 16.37 40.28 -14.44
C PHE A 410 16.79 41.75 -14.43
N GLU A 411 16.58 42.45 -15.54
CA GLU A 411 16.59 43.92 -15.60
C GLU A 411 15.29 44.48 -15.01
N GLY A 412 15.41 45.39 -14.05
CA GLY A 412 14.29 46.01 -13.35
C GLY A 412 13.74 47.26 -14.05
N GLY A 413 12.45 47.52 -13.82
CA GLY A 413 11.80 48.76 -14.26
C GLY A 413 10.40 49.01 -13.68
N TYR A 414 10.38 49.73 -12.54
CA TYR A 414 9.47 50.84 -12.22
C TYR A 414 8.13 50.69 -11.43
N HIS A 415 8.20 51.23 -10.18
CA HIS A 415 7.24 52.05 -9.39
C HIS A 415 5.99 51.37 -8.77
N SER A 416 5.63 51.52 -7.47
CA SER A 416 5.67 52.71 -6.60
C SER A 416 5.44 52.42 -5.07
N ARG A 417 6.34 52.95 -4.22
CA ARG A 417 6.17 53.68 -2.91
C ARG A 417 5.00 53.33 -1.95
N ARG A 418 5.22 53.00 -0.66
CA ARG A 418 5.50 53.83 0.58
C ARG A 418 5.27 52.85 1.79
N ARG A 419 5.81 52.93 3.03
CA ARG A 419 6.51 53.94 3.85
C ARG A 419 7.23 53.24 5.04
N LYS A 420 8.38 53.84 5.41
CA LYS A 420 9.26 53.83 6.63
C LYS A 420 8.62 53.40 7.98
N ALA A 421 9.32 52.87 8.99
CA ALA A 421 10.56 53.26 9.69
C ALA A 421 11.13 52.06 10.51
N SER A 422 12.34 51.96 11.07
CA SER A 422 13.30 52.93 11.66
C SER A 422 14.74 52.32 11.75
N LEU A 423 15.71 53.15 12.16
CA LEU A 423 17.17 52.99 12.11
C LEU A 423 17.83 52.17 13.25
N ALA A 424 19.06 51.72 12.95
CA ALA A 424 20.03 50.82 13.61
C ALA A 424 20.54 51.20 15.03
N PRO A 425 21.40 50.35 15.65
CA PRO A 425 22.85 50.55 15.49
C PRO A 425 23.73 49.31 15.21
N LEU A 426 24.92 49.64 14.68
CA LEU A 426 26.05 48.89 14.08
C LEU A 426 26.90 48.03 15.07
N PRO A 427 27.94 47.28 14.59
CA PRO A 427 28.25 45.91 14.98
C PRO A 427 29.42 45.78 15.96
N GLY A 428 29.36 44.76 16.81
CA GLY A 428 30.47 44.33 17.66
C GLY A 428 30.84 42.86 17.39
N LYS A 429 31.94 42.68 16.64
CA LYS A 429 32.80 41.48 16.55
C LYS A 429 32.11 40.11 16.74
N MET A 430 31.67 39.49 15.64
CA MET A 430 31.55 38.03 15.60
C MET A 430 32.94 37.43 15.42
N THR A 431 33.39 36.69 16.44
CA THR A 431 34.42 35.68 16.31
C THR A 431 33.91 34.58 15.38
N SER A 432 34.77 34.15 14.46
CA SER A 432 34.54 33.01 13.58
C SER A 432 34.05 31.80 14.37
N ARG A 433 32.85 31.31 14.04
CA ARG A 433 32.33 30.04 14.56
C ARG A 433 33.02 28.90 13.77
N PRO A 434 33.52 27.85 14.43
CA PRO A 434 34.26 26.78 13.77
C PRO A 434 33.33 25.99 12.84
N GLU A 435 33.84 25.64 11.66
CA GLU A 435 33.22 24.69 10.75
C GLU A 435 32.96 23.36 11.47
N ASN A 436 31.70 22.96 11.57
CA ASN A 436 31.34 21.61 12.02
C ASN A 436 31.42 20.66 10.82
N GLY A 437 32.61 20.11 10.58
CA GLY A 437 32.74 18.91 9.76
C GLY A 437 31.99 17.74 10.43
N ARG A 438 30.95 17.21 9.77
CA ARG A 438 30.33 15.92 10.13
C ARG A 438 31.44 14.85 10.16
N ARG A 439 31.65 14.20 11.30
CA ARG A 439 32.59 13.08 11.42
C ARG A 439 31.98 11.83 10.80
N THR A 440 32.61 11.33 9.75
CA THR A 440 32.35 10.03 9.10
C THR A 440 32.27 8.90 10.14
N THR A 441 31.23 8.08 10.09
CA THR A 441 31.05 6.95 11.01
C THR A 441 31.84 5.72 10.55
N ALA A 442 32.45 4.96 11.48
CA ALA A 442 33.28 3.79 11.17
C ALA A 442 32.50 2.47 11.02
N CYS A 443 31.17 2.49 11.22
CA CYS A 443 30.34 1.30 11.08
C CYS A 443 30.10 1.02 9.59
N ILE A 444 30.53 -0.15 9.10
CA ILE A 444 30.43 -0.50 7.66
C ILE A 444 29.00 -0.46 7.12
N VAL A 445 28.01 -0.83 7.94
CA VAL A 445 26.59 -0.79 7.56
C VAL A 445 26.15 0.65 7.32
N HIS A 446 26.68 1.60 8.09
CA HIS A 446 26.41 3.03 7.93
C HIS A 446 27.28 3.70 6.88
N SER A 447 28.51 3.24 6.64
CA SER A 447 29.29 3.67 5.49
C SER A 447 28.62 3.27 4.16
N LEU A 448 27.82 2.18 4.16
CA LEU A 448 26.96 1.82 3.03
C LEU A 448 25.67 2.65 3.00
N LEU A 449 25.11 2.97 4.18
CA LEU A 449 24.22 4.11 4.48
C LEU A 449 24.54 5.38 3.68
N GLU A 450 25.68 5.97 4.03
CA GLU A 450 26.13 7.31 3.65
C GLU A 450 26.60 7.40 2.18
N LYS A 451 27.02 6.29 1.57
CA LYS A 451 27.59 6.28 0.20
C LYS A 451 26.55 6.33 -0.93
N GLN A 452 25.26 6.19 -0.64
CA GLN A 452 24.19 6.26 -1.65
C GLN A 452 23.51 7.64 -1.76
N ASP A 453 23.91 8.63 -0.93
CA ASP A 453 23.63 10.05 -1.21
C ASP A 453 24.58 10.56 -2.30
N GLY A 454 24.38 10.04 -3.52
CA GLY A 454 25.07 10.45 -4.74
C GLY A 454 24.52 11.74 -5.37
N VAL A 455 23.73 12.52 -4.62
CA VAL A 455 23.36 13.88 -5.00
C VAL A 455 23.95 14.80 -3.94
N PRO A 456 24.86 15.73 -4.28
CA PRO A 456 25.24 16.77 -3.33
C PRO A 456 23.95 17.53 -3.02
N VAL A 457 23.49 17.46 -1.76
CA VAL A 457 22.49 18.38 -1.25
C VAL A 457 23.11 19.76 -1.43
N LYS A 458 22.71 20.48 -2.47
CA LYS A 458 22.91 21.93 -2.54
C LYS A 458 22.34 22.46 -1.24
N ASP A 459 23.15 23.20 -0.48
CA ASP A 459 22.66 24.07 0.58
C ASP A 459 21.56 24.96 -0.02
N HIS A 460 20.32 24.52 0.11
CA HIS A 460 19.17 25.33 -0.24
C HIS A 460 19.07 26.39 0.85
N SER A 461 19.73 27.50 0.55
CA SER A 461 19.37 28.80 1.07
C SER A 461 17.85 28.99 0.91
N GLN A 462 17.17 28.92 2.05
CA GLN A 462 15.90 29.59 2.38
C GLN A 462 14.84 29.66 1.26
N SER A 463 13.95 28.68 1.21
CA SER A 463 12.58 28.90 0.73
C SER A 463 11.73 29.46 1.89
N TYR A 464 11.06 30.57 1.63
CA TYR A 464 10.51 31.51 2.60
C TYR A 464 9.25 31.05 3.39
N GLU A 465 8.93 29.75 3.45
CA GLU A 465 7.74 29.23 4.15
C GLU A 465 8.04 28.51 5.48
N GLY A 466 9.32 28.30 5.82
CA GLY A 466 9.72 27.66 7.09
C GLY A 466 9.80 28.58 8.31
N LEU A 467 9.45 29.86 8.20
CA LEU A 467 9.71 30.87 9.25
C LEU A 467 8.52 31.14 10.20
N ALA A 468 7.41 30.42 10.10
CA ALA A 468 6.28 30.58 11.02
C ALA A 468 6.35 29.71 12.29
N GLN A 469 7.24 28.72 12.37
CA GLN A 469 7.28 27.76 13.49
C GLN A 469 8.59 27.76 14.31
N GLU A 470 9.49 28.72 14.07
CA GLU A 470 10.80 28.81 14.74
C GLU A 470 10.97 30.00 15.71
N ARG A 471 9.90 30.64 16.19
CA ARG A 471 10.03 31.64 17.26
C ARG A 471 9.18 31.32 18.48
N ARG A 472 9.68 30.39 19.28
CA ARG A 472 9.92 30.52 20.74
C ARG A 472 10.27 29.15 21.31
N VAL A 473 11.55 28.76 21.19
CA VAL A 473 12.12 27.71 22.04
C VAL A 473 13.34 28.30 22.76
N ASP A 474 13.19 28.32 24.08
CA ASP A 474 14.12 28.40 25.20
C ASP A 474 14.97 29.66 25.44
N LYS A 475 14.57 30.35 26.53
CA LYS A 475 15.50 31.02 27.44
C LYS A 475 15.41 30.34 28.81
N ASP A 476 16.48 29.63 29.15
CA ASP A 476 16.87 29.05 30.45
C ASP A 476 16.06 27.82 30.93
N SER A 477 16.65 26.63 31.13
CA SER A 477 17.71 26.37 32.10
C SER A 477 18.40 24.99 31.91
N GLN A 478 19.62 24.91 32.41
CA GLN A 478 20.70 23.94 32.13
C GLN A 478 20.43 22.50 32.60
N THR A 479 20.59 21.47 31.74
CA THR A 479 21.48 20.30 31.98
C THR A 479 21.67 19.36 30.76
N ILE A 480 22.93 18.97 30.52
CA ILE A 480 23.48 17.89 29.68
C ILE A 480 23.35 18.00 28.13
N ARG A 481 24.43 18.47 27.51
CA ARG A 481 24.74 18.35 26.07
C ARG A 481 24.87 16.88 25.67
N GLY A 482 23.82 16.30 25.09
CA GLY A 482 23.87 15.11 24.24
C GLY A 482 23.45 15.49 22.83
N GLU A 483 24.14 14.96 21.82
CA GLU A 483 23.93 15.22 20.38
C GLU A 483 22.44 15.20 19.99
N GLN A 484 21.93 16.35 19.52
CA GLN A 484 20.60 16.47 18.92
C GLN A 484 20.53 15.54 17.70
N THR A 485 19.86 14.41 17.88
CA THR A 485 19.58 13.43 16.83
C THR A 485 18.09 13.51 16.58
N GLU A 486 17.67 13.91 15.38
CA GLU A 486 16.25 14.02 15.00
C GLU A 486 15.57 12.67 15.24
N HIS A 487 14.56 12.61 16.10
CA HIS A 487 13.81 11.39 16.43
C HIS A 487 12.83 11.03 15.31
N SER A 488 12.48 9.75 15.13
CA SER A 488 11.61 9.32 14.03
C SER A 488 10.20 9.95 14.10
N ARG A 489 9.79 10.39 15.29
CA ARG A 489 8.57 11.19 15.53
C ARG A 489 8.56 12.58 14.90
N LEU A 490 9.72 13.14 14.60
CA LEU A 490 9.86 14.45 13.95
C LEU A 490 9.81 14.34 12.43
N LEU A 491 9.83 13.10 11.91
CA LEU A 491 9.76 12.82 10.49
C LEU A 491 8.31 12.85 10.03
N THR A 492 8.09 13.49 8.89
CA THR A 492 6.83 13.43 8.16
C THR A 492 6.55 11.98 7.72
N LYS A 493 5.27 11.66 7.46
CA LYS A 493 4.86 10.34 6.93
C LYS A 493 5.61 9.97 5.65
N LYS A 494 5.94 10.96 4.82
CA LYS A 494 6.76 10.77 3.62
C LYS A 494 8.19 10.34 3.97
N GLU A 495 8.85 11.05 4.88
CA GLU A 495 10.21 10.73 5.31
C GLU A 495 10.30 9.36 5.99
N LEU A 496 9.29 8.98 6.79
CA LEU A 496 9.19 7.63 7.38
C LEU A 496 9.04 6.55 6.30
N SER A 497 8.22 6.79 5.28
CA SER A 497 8.06 5.87 4.14
C SER A 497 9.35 5.74 3.33
N ASP A 498 10.04 6.85 3.06
CA ASP A 498 11.31 6.87 2.32
C ASP A 498 12.41 6.14 3.11
N MET A 499 12.48 6.36 4.43
CA MET A 499 13.37 5.64 5.34
C MET A 499 13.08 4.13 5.35
N ALA A 500 11.82 3.74 5.51
CA ALA A 500 11.41 2.34 5.48
C ALA A 500 11.71 1.69 4.12
N PHE A 501 11.55 2.41 3.01
CA PHE A 501 11.94 1.93 1.68
C PHE A 501 13.46 1.74 1.57
N GLY A 502 14.26 2.72 1.99
CA GLY A 502 15.72 2.64 1.98
C GLY A 502 16.27 1.47 2.80
N ILE A 503 15.73 1.25 4.00
CA ILE A 503 16.11 0.09 4.83
C ILE A 503 15.76 -1.24 4.16
N ARG A 504 14.59 -1.32 3.50
CA ARG A 504 14.18 -2.54 2.78
C ARG A 504 15.07 -2.83 1.59
N GLU A 505 15.43 -1.81 0.82
CA GLU A 505 16.37 -1.96 -0.30
C GLU A 505 17.74 -2.41 0.20
N LEU A 506 18.25 -1.79 1.27
CA LEU A 506 19.50 -2.21 1.89
C LEU A 506 19.43 -3.65 2.40
N SER A 507 18.35 -4.03 3.08
CA SER A 507 18.17 -5.40 3.60
C SER A 507 18.23 -6.43 2.47
N LYS A 508 17.57 -6.16 1.34
CA LYS A 508 17.64 -7.01 0.15
C LYS A 508 19.08 -7.14 -0.39
N LYS A 509 19.80 -6.02 -0.54
CA LYS A 509 21.20 -6.01 -1.01
C LYS A 509 22.14 -6.77 -0.05
N LEU A 510 22.07 -6.47 1.25
CA LEU A 510 22.92 -7.11 2.26
C LEU A 510 22.65 -8.61 2.43
N SER A 511 21.42 -9.05 2.19
CA SER A 511 21.08 -10.47 2.24
C SER A 511 21.69 -11.31 1.11
N GLN A 512 22.17 -10.67 0.04
CA GLN A 512 22.75 -11.30 -1.16
C GLN A 512 24.28 -11.15 -1.22
N ILE A 513 24.85 -10.23 -0.44
CA ILE A 513 26.28 -9.90 -0.48
C ILE A 513 27.00 -10.54 0.73
N ARG A 514 28.20 -11.05 0.49
CA ARG A 514 29.11 -11.49 1.57
C ARG A 514 30.00 -10.33 1.99
N LEU A 515 29.85 -9.90 3.24
CA LEU A 515 30.63 -8.82 3.84
C LEU A 515 31.90 -9.40 4.47
N LYS A 516 33.06 -9.01 3.96
CA LYS A 516 34.35 -9.32 4.61
C LYS A 516 34.69 -8.21 5.60
N LEU A 517 34.47 -8.47 6.89
CA LEU A 517 34.77 -7.52 7.96
C LEU A 517 36.23 -7.63 8.39
N HIS A 518 36.88 -6.49 8.59
CA HIS A 518 38.16 -6.44 9.29
C HIS A 518 37.92 -6.45 10.80
N VAL A 519 37.67 -7.62 11.37
CA VAL A 519 37.36 -7.77 12.80
C VAL A 519 38.62 -7.54 13.65
N LYS A 520 38.61 -6.53 14.52
CA LYS A 520 39.62 -6.31 15.57
C LYS A 520 39.01 -6.37 16.95
N ASN A 521 37.89 -5.70 17.16
CA ASN A 521 37.24 -5.58 18.46
C ASN A 521 36.01 -6.48 18.53
N ILE A 522 36.12 -7.56 19.31
CA ILE A 522 35.08 -8.58 19.46
C ILE A 522 34.40 -8.39 20.81
N PHE A 523 33.07 -8.23 20.79
CA PHE A 523 32.26 -8.10 21.99
C PHE A 523 31.61 -9.43 22.34
N ILE A 524 31.86 -9.97 23.52
CA ILE A 524 31.23 -11.20 24.00
C ILE A 524 30.12 -10.84 24.99
N LEU A 525 28.94 -11.38 24.72
CA LEU A 525 27.75 -11.24 25.55
C LEU A 525 27.27 -12.61 26.01
N GLY A 526 27.25 -12.82 27.32
CA GLY A 526 26.68 -14.00 27.96
C GLY A 526 25.90 -13.61 29.21
N LYS A 527 25.15 -14.53 29.82
CA LYS A 527 24.54 -14.28 31.13
C LYS A 527 25.58 -14.47 32.21
N ALA A 528 26.07 -13.38 32.81
CA ALA A 528 27.11 -13.40 33.84
C ALA A 528 26.73 -14.09 35.17
N HIS A 529 25.49 -14.54 35.33
CA HIS A 529 25.04 -15.28 36.53
C HIS A 529 24.99 -16.80 36.33
N ASP A 530 25.15 -17.29 35.11
CA ASP A 530 25.08 -18.72 34.80
C ASP A 530 26.51 -19.28 34.70
N GLU A 531 26.82 -20.24 35.57
CA GLU A 531 28.13 -20.88 35.64
C GLU A 531 28.55 -21.51 34.30
N THR A 532 27.61 -22.14 33.59
CA THR A 532 27.91 -22.81 32.31
C THR A 532 28.30 -21.79 31.25
N LEU A 533 27.58 -20.67 31.18
CA LEU A 533 27.85 -19.58 30.26
C LEU A 533 29.15 -18.84 30.58
N ILE A 534 29.53 -18.73 31.85
CA ILE A 534 30.82 -18.16 32.24
C ILE A 534 31.97 -19.04 31.73
N LYS A 535 31.86 -20.38 31.86
CA LYS A 535 32.86 -21.32 31.33
C LYS A 535 32.97 -21.22 29.81
N ASN A 536 31.84 -21.16 29.12
CA ASN A 536 31.80 -21.03 27.67
C ASN A 536 32.35 -19.68 27.20
N SER A 537 32.07 -18.60 27.93
CA SER A 537 32.64 -17.27 27.65
C SER A 537 34.16 -17.26 27.84
N ARG A 538 34.68 -17.95 28.87
CA ARG A 538 36.12 -18.16 29.08
C ARG A 538 36.73 -18.93 27.91
N GLU A 539 36.12 -20.04 27.50
CA GLU A 539 36.62 -20.89 26.41
C GLU A 539 36.71 -20.12 25.09
N VAL A 540 35.65 -19.39 24.72
CA VAL A 540 35.64 -18.54 23.52
C VAL A 540 36.68 -17.43 23.62
N THR A 541 36.84 -16.82 24.80
CA THR A 541 37.86 -15.77 25.02
C THR A 541 39.26 -16.32 24.83
N ASP A 542 39.59 -17.46 25.44
CA ASP A 542 40.90 -18.11 25.31
C ASP A 542 41.18 -18.47 23.85
N TRP A 543 40.21 -19.09 23.17
CA TRP A 543 40.32 -19.44 21.75
C TRP A 543 40.58 -18.23 20.85
N LEU A 544 39.85 -17.12 21.07
CA LEU A 544 40.04 -15.89 20.30
C LEU A 544 41.41 -15.27 20.53
N LEU A 545 41.90 -15.27 21.78
CA LEU A 545 43.21 -14.74 22.13
C LEU A 545 44.36 -15.57 21.54
N GLU A 546 44.21 -16.89 21.44
CA GLU A 546 45.17 -17.79 20.80
C GLU A 546 45.17 -17.68 19.26
N LYS A 547 44.00 -17.49 18.65
CA LYS A 547 43.84 -17.59 17.19
C LYS A 547 44.54 -16.48 16.40
N SER A 548 44.51 -15.24 16.90
CA SER A 548 45.15 -14.10 16.25
C SER A 548 45.61 -13.06 17.27
N LYS A 549 46.75 -12.43 16.99
CA LYS A 549 47.32 -11.34 17.82
C LYS A 549 46.59 -10.01 17.62
N ASP A 550 45.81 -9.88 16.56
CA ASP A 550 45.11 -8.63 16.22
C ASP A 550 43.75 -8.47 16.91
N TYR A 551 43.24 -9.52 17.56
CA TYR A 551 41.95 -9.47 18.23
C TYR A 551 42.04 -8.89 19.64
N THR A 552 41.17 -7.93 19.91
CA THR A 552 40.86 -7.38 21.23
C THR A 552 39.48 -7.89 21.63
N VAL A 553 39.41 -8.59 22.77
CA VAL A 553 38.19 -9.24 23.25
C VAL A 553 37.61 -8.45 24.42
N TYR A 554 36.34 -8.10 24.31
CA TYR A 554 35.59 -7.39 25.34
C TYR A 554 34.62 -8.34 26.03
N VAL A 555 34.74 -8.47 27.35
CA VAL A 555 33.84 -9.27 28.20
C VAL A 555 33.18 -8.39 29.26
N GLU A 556 32.10 -8.87 29.89
CA GLU A 556 31.38 -8.06 30.88
C GLU A 556 32.27 -7.74 32.09
N HIS A 557 32.24 -6.49 32.57
CA HIS A 557 33.02 -6.06 33.74
C HIS A 557 32.82 -6.93 34.99
N THR A 558 31.63 -7.49 35.19
CA THR A 558 31.33 -8.40 36.32
C THR A 558 32.19 -9.66 36.32
N LEU A 559 32.73 -10.07 35.17
CA LEU A 559 33.60 -11.25 35.02
C LEU A 559 35.06 -10.98 35.41
N GLN A 560 35.46 -9.71 35.60
CA GLN A 560 36.85 -9.35 35.90
C GLN A 560 37.37 -10.00 37.19
N ASN A 561 36.52 -10.06 38.22
CA ASN A 561 36.88 -10.61 39.52
C ASN A 561 36.33 -12.03 39.74
N ASN A 562 35.78 -12.66 38.69
CA ASN A 562 35.14 -13.97 38.80
C ASN A 562 36.18 -15.10 38.71
N ALA A 563 36.23 -15.96 39.73
CA ALA A 563 37.18 -17.07 39.82
C ALA A 563 37.00 -18.12 38.71
N ILE A 564 35.78 -18.34 38.23
CA ILE A 564 35.48 -19.34 37.19
C ILE A 564 35.99 -18.86 35.83
N PHE A 565 35.77 -17.57 35.55
CA PHE A 565 36.29 -16.93 34.34
C PHE A 565 37.82 -16.85 34.35
N GLY A 566 38.42 -16.58 35.52
CA GLY A 566 39.87 -16.63 35.69
C GLY A 566 40.59 -15.57 34.84
N ALA A 567 40.13 -14.31 34.89
CA ALA A 567 40.68 -13.24 34.06
C ALA A 567 42.21 -13.10 34.19
N ALA A 568 42.75 -13.20 35.41
CA ALA A 568 44.18 -13.10 35.67
C ALA A 568 44.98 -14.19 34.92
N GLU A 569 44.50 -15.43 34.88
CA GLU A 569 45.14 -16.54 34.17
C GLU A 569 45.17 -16.29 32.65
N LEU A 570 44.07 -15.77 32.09
CA LEU A 570 43.98 -15.41 30.67
C LEU A 570 44.91 -14.23 30.32
N LEU A 571 45.03 -13.26 31.22
CA LEU A 571 45.90 -12.09 31.06
C LEU A 571 47.39 -12.45 31.16
N GLU A 572 47.76 -13.44 31.98
CA GLU A 572 49.13 -13.96 32.07
C GLU A 572 49.51 -14.77 30.83
N LYS A 573 48.56 -15.53 30.27
CA LYS A 573 48.73 -16.32 29.04
C LYS A 573 48.80 -15.43 27.78
N ASP A 574 48.26 -14.22 27.83
CA ASP A 574 48.29 -13.26 26.71
C ASP A 574 49.68 -12.61 26.52
N GLU A 575 50.43 -13.08 25.53
CA GLU A 575 51.76 -12.53 25.16
C GLU A 575 51.76 -11.01 24.88
N SER A 576 50.65 -10.45 24.40
CA SER A 576 50.59 -9.05 23.91
C SER A 576 50.13 -8.05 24.97
N LYS A 577 49.79 -8.51 26.19
CA LYS A 577 49.37 -7.72 27.36
C LYS A 577 48.36 -6.59 27.07
N GLY A 578 47.08 -6.83 27.37
CA GLY A 578 46.03 -5.80 27.36
C GLY A 578 44.99 -5.93 26.23
N ARG A 579 44.92 -7.09 25.58
CA ARG A 579 43.89 -7.40 24.56
C ARG A 579 42.55 -7.81 25.16
N LEU A 580 42.56 -8.35 26.38
CA LEU A 580 41.34 -8.59 27.15
C LEU A 580 40.88 -7.30 27.82
N LYS A 581 39.68 -6.86 27.49
CA LYS A 581 39.06 -5.63 28.02
C LYS A 581 37.68 -5.94 28.59
N PHE A 582 37.22 -5.03 29.44
CA PHE A 582 35.94 -5.15 30.12
C PHE A 582 34.97 -4.06 29.65
N TRP A 583 33.78 -4.44 29.21
CA TRP A 583 32.74 -3.52 28.79
C TRP A 583 31.76 -3.22 29.93
N THR A 584 31.13 -2.05 29.86
CA THR A 584 30.09 -1.57 30.76
C THR A 584 28.90 -1.04 29.96
N ASN A 585 27.71 -0.97 30.56
CA ASN A 585 26.52 -0.47 29.88
C ASN A 585 26.70 0.94 29.31
N GLU A 586 27.41 1.81 30.04
CA GLU A 586 27.75 3.16 29.56
C GLU A 586 28.63 3.16 28.31
N MET A 587 29.57 2.21 28.22
CA MET A 587 30.45 2.08 27.05
C MET A 587 29.64 1.72 25.81
N CYS A 588 28.70 0.78 25.94
CA CYS A 588 27.81 0.37 24.85
C CYS A 588 26.92 1.52 24.38
N ALA A 589 26.40 2.32 25.31
CA ALA A 589 25.54 3.46 24.99
C ALA A 589 26.31 4.62 24.33
N LYS A 590 27.51 4.96 24.82
CA LYS A 590 28.28 6.14 24.36
C LYS A 590 29.18 5.86 23.16
N ARG A 591 29.70 4.63 23.01
CA ARG A 591 30.72 4.29 22.00
C ARG A 591 30.42 2.96 21.29
N PRO A 592 29.23 2.76 20.70
CA PRO A 592 28.86 1.53 20.01
C PRO A 592 29.80 1.16 18.84
N GLN A 593 30.37 2.16 18.17
CA GLN A 593 31.32 2.02 17.05
C GLN A 593 32.67 1.41 17.44
N THR A 594 32.91 1.17 18.74
CA THR A 594 34.14 0.52 19.21
C THR A 594 34.17 -0.95 18.80
N PHE A 595 33.00 -1.59 18.66
CA PHE A 595 32.89 -3.02 18.45
C PHE A 595 32.60 -3.33 16.98
N ASP A 596 33.37 -4.26 16.41
CA ASP A 596 33.18 -4.68 15.01
C ASP A 596 32.15 -5.80 14.89
N ILE A 597 32.05 -6.65 15.92
CA ILE A 597 31.13 -7.79 15.95
C ILE A 597 30.72 -8.13 17.38
N VAL A 598 29.49 -8.60 17.55
CA VAL A 598 28.93 -9.10 18.81
C VAL A 598 28.75 -10.62 18.73
N LEU A 599 29.27 -11.33 19.73
CA LEU A 599 29.06 -12.76 19.95
C LEU A 599 28.11 -12.94 21.13
N ALA A 600 26.86 -13.29 20.84
CA ALA A 600 25.84 -13.59 21.83
C ALA A 600 25.84 -15.09 22.15
N LEU A 601 26.23 -15.44 23.37
CA LEU A 601 26.24 -16.80 23.90
C LEU A 601 24.99 -16.97 24.79
N GLY A 602 23.95 -17.62 24.28
CA GLY A 602 22.76 -17.92 25.07
C GLY A 602 21.53 -18.30 24.24
N GLY A 603 20.37 -17.83 24.67
CA GLY A 603 19.11 -17.96 23.94
C GLY A 603 18.67 -16.62 23.35
N ASP A 604 17.42 -16.56 22.88
CA ASP A 604 16.83 -15.34 22.30
C ASP A 604 16.89 -14.14 23.27
N GLY A 605 16.74 -14.37 24.58
CA GLY A 605 16.86 -13.32 25.60
C GLY A 605 18.25 -12.64 25.66
N THR A 606 19.31 -13.32 25.21
CA THR A 606 20.66 -12.73 25.08
C THR A 606 20.73 -11.82 23.86
N VAL A 607 20.05 -12.16 22.75
CA VAL A 607 19.95 -11.31 21.55
C VAL A 607 19.13 -10.05 21.85
N LEU A 608 18.03 -10.19 22.59
CA LEU A 608 17.26 -9.04 23.09
C LEU A 608 18.12 -8.16 24.01
N TYR A 609 19.03 -8.75 24.79
CA TYR A 609 19.96 -7.96 25.58
C TYR A 609 20.93 -7.15 24.70
N ALA A 610 21.43 -7.75 23.62
CA ALA A 610 22.29 -7.04 22.67
C ALA A 610 21.53 -5.85 22.06
N SER A 611 20.29 -6.05 21.60
CA SER A 611 19.45 -4.94 21.12
C SER A 611 19.28 -3.85 22.18
N TRP A 612 19.07 -4.25 23.44
CA TRP A 612 18.89 -3.34 24.56
C TRP A 612 20.15 -2.51 24.86
N LEU A 613 21.34 -3.13 24.86
CA LEU A 613 22.61 -2.44 25.11
C LEU A 613 22.94 -1.42 23.99
N PHE A 614 22.49 -1.71 22.77
CA PHE A 614 22.74 -0.89 21.58
C PHE A 614 21.45 -0.20 21.10
N GLN A 615 21.01 0.81 21.87
CA GLN A 615 19.83 1.63 21.56
C GLN A 615 19.96 2.48 20.28
N ARG A 616 21.13 2.52 19.64
CA ARG A 616 21.36 3.18 18.35
C ARG A 616 21.92 2.18 17.35
N ILE A 617 23.18 2.35 16.96
CA ILE A 617 23.90 1.49 16.04
C ILE A 617 24.21 0.15 16.73
N VAL A 618 23.77 -0.94 16.12
CA VAL A 618 24.05 -2.29 16.59
C VAL A 618 25.13 -2.90 15.70
N PRO A 619 26.26 -3.39 16.26
CA PRO A 619 27.22 -4.17 15.48
C PRO A 619 26.62 -5.50 15.01
N PRO A 620 27.08 -6.08 13.88
CA PRO A 620 26.64 -7.39 13.42
C PRO A 620 26.72 -8.43 14.55
N THR A 621 25.61 -9.11 14.81
CA THR A 621 25.49 -10.03 15.95
C THR A 621 25.43 -11.49 15.49
N ILE A 622 26.40 -12.30 15.92
CA ILE A 622 26.41 -13.76 15.81
C ILE A 622 25.84 -14.34 17.10
N ALA A 623 24.75 -15.11 16.99
CA ALA A 623 24.05 -15.66 18.14
C ALA A 623 24.16 -17.19 18.19
N PHE A 624 24.80 -17.70 19.24
CA PHE A 624 25.03 -19.13 19.50
C PHE A 624 24.01 -19.67 20.50
N SER A 625 23.31 -20.75 20.12
CA SER A 625 22.42 -21.53 20.98
C SER A 625 23.20 -22.53 21.82
N LEU A 626 22.84 -22.68 23.09
CA LEU A 626 23.48 -23.62 24.05
C LEU A 626 22.52 -24.71 24.56
N GLY A 627 21.64 -25.20 23.69
CA GLY A 627 20.80 -26.36 23.97
C GLY A 627 19.29 -26.09 23.98
N SER A 628 18.84 -24.85 24.20
CA SER A 628 17.45 -24.47 23.91
C SER A 628 17.36 -23.87 22.50
N LEU A 629 16.40 -24.38 21.71
CA LEU A 629 16.12 -23.85 20.39
C LEU A 629 15.48 -22.47 20.50
N GLY A 630 16.04 -21.49 19.80
CA GLY A 630 15.51 -20.13 19.69
C GLY A 630 15.29 -19.74 18.23
N PHE A 631 14.50 -18.69 18.00
CA PHE A 631 14.27 -18.14 16.66
C PHE A 631 15.37 -17.16 16.23
N LEU A 632 16.14 -16.62 17.18
CA LEU A 632 17.21 -15.64 16.94
C LEU A 632 18.61 -16.26 17.01
N THR A 633 18.76 -17.38 17.74
CA THR A 633 20.02 -18.12 17.87
C THR A 633 20.20 -19.16 16.76
N LYS A 634 20.93 -18.78 15.71
CA LYS A 634 21.09 -19.60 14.49
C LYS A 634 22.32 -20.50 14.48
N PHE A 635 23.30 -20.23 15.34
CA PHE A 635 24.55 -20.98 15.38
C PHE A 635 24.56 -21.97 16.53
N ASP A 636 25.06 -23.18 16.29
CA ASP A 636 25.30 -24.13 17.36
C ASP A 636 26.61 -23.79 18.08
N PHE A 637 26.58 -23.70 19.41
CA PHE A 637 27.77 -23.44 20.21
C PHE A 637 28.80 -24.56 20.04
N GLU A 638 28.42 -25.83 19.89
CA GLU A 638 29.40 -26.93 19.72
C GLU A 638 30.30 -26.74 18.50
N LEU A 639 29.82 -26.00 17.49
CA LEU A 639 30.53 -25.71 16.25
C LEU A 639 31.09 -24.28 16.19
N TYR A 640 31.22 -23.58 17.34
CA TYR A 640 31.70 -22.19 17.37
C TYR A 640 33.09 -22.00 16.72
N PRO A 641 34.11 -22.87 16.90
CA PRO A 641 35.45 -22.60 16.35
C PRO A 641 35.45 -22.60 14.82
N GLN A 642 34.68 -23.51 14.23
CA GLN A 642 34.53 -23.65 12.79
C GLN A 642 33.69 -22.49 12.22
N SER A 643 32.60 -22.15 12.91
CA SER A 643 31.69 -21.08 12.49
C SER A 643 32.37 -19.72 12.50
N LEU A 644 33.10 -19.38 13.58
CA LEU A 644 33.85 -18.12 13.69
C LEU A 644 35.00 -18.06 12.70
N SER A 645 35.76 -19.15 12.55
CA SER A 645 36.88 -19.19 11.58
C SER A 645 36.41 -18.92 10.16
N ARG A 646 35.29 -19.54 9.73
CA ARG A 646 34.69 -19.30 8.41
C ARG A 646 34.12 -17.90 8.29
N ALA A 647 33.42 -17.40 9.31
CA ALA A 647 32.86 -16.05 9.32
C ALA A 647 33.94 -14.97 9.13
N PHE A 648 35.10 -15.12 9.79
CA PHE A 648 36.20 -14.16 9.69
C PHE A 648 37.03 -14.33 8.40
N ALA A 649 37.19 -15.55 7.88
CA ALA A 649 37.96 -15.80 6.67
C ALA A 649 37.17 -15.49 5.38
N ASP A 650 35.96 -16.05 5.28
CA ASP A 650 35.14 -16.04 4.07
C ASP A 650 34.09 -14.92 4.06
N GLY A 651 34.00 -14.15 5.14
CA GLY A 651 33.02 -13.09 5.34
C GLY A 651 31.68 -13.59 5.89
N ILE A 652 30.81 -12.65 6.23
CA ILE A 652 29.49 -12.88 6.83
C ILE A 652 28.36 -12.43 5.91
N THR A 653 27.18 -13.03 6.07
CA THR A 653 25.93 -12.52 5.49
C THR A 653 25.06 -11.96 6.62
N VAL A 654 24.45 -10.80 6.41
CA VAL A 654 23.67 -10.10 7.43
C VAL A 654 22.21 -9.98 6.98
N SER A 655 21.28 -10.30 7.88
CA SER A 655 19.85 -10.03 7.75
C SER A 655 19.49 -8.88 8.70
N LEU A 656 18.93 -7.81 8.14
CA LEU A 656 18.43 -6.69 8.93
C LEU A 656 17.03 -7.01 9.44
N ARG A 657 16.85 -6.96 10.77
CA ARG A 657 15.56 -7.12 11.44
C ARG A 657 15.00 -5.76 11.81
N LEU A 658 13.71 -5.55 11.53
CA LEU A 658 12.99 -4.35 11.97
C LEU A 658 13.06 -4.22 13.50
N ARG A 659 13.26 -2.99 13.95
CA ARG A 659 13.03 -2.58 15.35
C ARG A 659 11.98 -1.49 15.39
N PHE A 660 11.26 -1.37 16.49
CA PHE A 660 10.45 -0.19 16.78
C PHE A 660 11.27 0.87 17.48
N GLU A 661 10.99 2.12 17.20
CA GLU A 661 11.30 3.26 18.06
C GLU A 661 10.02 3.58 18.83
N ALA A 662 10.02 3.38 20.15
CA ALA A 662 8.89 3.69 21.01
C ALA A 662 9.21 4.81 21.99
N THR A 663 8.35 5.82 22.04
CA THR A 663 8.51 7.01 22.88
C THR A 663 7.34 7.11 23.85
N VAL A 664 7.65 7.24 25.15
CA VAL A 664 6.65 7.48 26.19
C VAL A 664 6.34 8.96 26.23
N MET A 665 5.07 9.31 26.10
CA MET A 665 4.55 10.68 26.10
C MET A 665 3.71 10.89 27.36
N ARG A 666 4.09 11.90 28.15
CA ARG A 666 3.46 12.26 29.43
C ARG A 666 2.56 13.45 29.27
N THR A 667 1.33 13.35 29.77
CA THR A 667 0.39 14.47 29.76
C THR A 667 0.91 15.64 30.61
N GLN A 668 0.71 16.86 30.12
CA GLN A 668 0.94 18.09 30.87
C GLN A 668 -0.38 18.60 31.43
N LYS A 669 -0.43 18.77 32.76
CA LYS A 669 -1.64 19.27 33.43
C LYS A 669 -2.01 20.67 32.94
N ARG A 670 -3.18 20.79 32.30
CA ARG A 670 -3.82 22.07 31.97
C ARG A 670 -4.78 22.47 33.10
N ASP A 671 -4.80 23.74 33.48
CA ASP A 671 -5.74 24.25 34.48
C ASP A 671 -7.17 24.30 33.90
N GLY A 672 -8.05 23.41 34.40
CA GLY A 672 -9.51 23.62 34.34
C GLY A 672 -10.32 23.01 33.20
N LYS A 673 -9.72 22.26 32.27
CA LYS A 673 -10.46 21.43 31.28
C LYS A 673 -10.21 19.94 31.54
N GLY A 674 -11.24 19.11 31.41
CA GLY A 674 -11.06 17.66 31.33
C GLY A 674 -10.38 17.33 29.99
N GLY A 675 -9.27 16.60 30.02
CA GLY A 675 -8.57 16.19 28.82
C GLY A 675 -9.30 15.04 28.13
N ASP A 676 -9.24 15.02 26.80
CA ASP A 676 -9.65 13.88 25.97
C ASP A 676 -8.49 13.57 25.02
N LEU A 677 -8.01 12.33 25.04
CA LEU A 677 -6.88 11.91 24.20
C LEU A 677 -7.24 11.96 22.72
N VAL A 678 -8.50 11.74 22.36
CA VAL A 678 -8.93 11.80 20.95
C VAL A 678 -8.81 13.23 20.43
N GLU A 679 -9.30 14.21 21.19
CA GLU A 679 -9.21 15.63 20.83
C GLU A 679 -7.76 16.15 20.84
N GLU A 680 -6.95 15.70 21.80
CA GLU A 680 -5.54 16.11 21.94
C GLU A 680 -4.62 15.54 20.85
N LEU A 681 -4.97 14.39 20.26
CA LEU A 681 -4.13 13.71 19.26
C LEU A 681 -4.65 13.84 17.83
N ILE A 682 -5.96 13.98 17.63
CA ILE A 682 -6.61 13.94 16.31
C ILE A 682 -7.60 15.10 16.11
N GLY A 683 -8.13 15.66 17.19
CA GLY A 683 -9.14 16.72 17.13
C GLY A 683 -8.57 18.13 16.97
N GLU A 684 -9.42 19.12 17.24
CA GLU A 684 -9.10 20.54 17.05
C GLU A 684 -7.94 21.03 17.94
N GLU A 685 -7.66 20.31 19.04
CA GLU A 685 -6.56 20.60 19.96
C GLU A 685 -5.21 19.98 19.53
N CYS A 686 -5.15 19.27 18.39
CA CYS A 686 -3.89 18.73 17.83
C CYS A 686 -2.88 19.84 17.48
N ASP A 687 -3.35 21.03 17.10
CA ASP A 687 -2.53 22.19 16.76
C ASP A 687 -2.07 23.00 18.00
N ASP A 688 -2.56 22.69 19.21
CA ASP A 688 -2.10 23.32 20.45
C ASP A 688 -0.77 22.68 20.90
N HIS A 689 0.33 23.33 20.53
CA HIS A 689 1.69 22.81 20.71
C HIS A 689 2.15 22.77 22.18
N HIS A 690 1.76 21.71 22.91
CA HIS A 690 2.45 20.99 24.01
C HIS A 690 1.44 20.37 25.00
N THR A 691 0.54 19.50 24.52
CA THR A 691 -0.26 18.63 25.42
C THR A 691 0.63 17.64 26.19
N HIS A 692 1.72 17.18 25.57
CA HIS A 692 2.57 16.12 26.11
C HIS A 692 4.08 16.43 26.04
N ILE A 693 4.86 15.74 26.88
CA ILE A 693 6.33 15.77 26.90
C ILE A 693 6.89 14.35 26.87
N SER A 694 8.00 14.15 26.15
CA SER A 694 8.65 12.84 26.04
C SER A 694 9.44 12.50 27.30
N ASP A 695 9.18 11.34 27.89
CA ASP A 695 9.84 10.83 29.12
C ASP A 695 10.93 9.79 28.82
N GLY A 696 11.03 9.33 27.57
CA GLY A 696 12.06 8.39 27.15
C GLY A 696 11.78 7.81 25.77
N THR A 697 12.81 7.32 25.09
CA THR A 697 12.67 6.61 23.81
C THR A 697 13.55 5.38 23.82
N HIS A 698 12.98 4.25 23.38
CA HIS A 698 13.63 2.95 23.36
C HIS A 698 13.52 2.33 21.97
N ASN A 699 14.55 1.60 21.57
CA ASN A 699 14.54 0.77 20.37
C ASN A 699 14.30 -0.70 20.74
N ILE A 700 13.23 -1.27 20.21
CA ILE A 700 12.65 -2.56 20.61
C ILE A 700 12.73 -3.53 19.44
N LEU A 701 13.17 -4.77 19.67
CA LEU A 701 13.30 -5.77 18.61
C LEU A 701 12.04 -6.61 18.43
N ASN A 702 11.39 -7.03 19.50
CA ASN A 702 10.24 -7.93 19.44
C ASN A 702 8.92 -7.17 19.58
N GLU A 703 8.60 -6.64 20.77
CA GLU A 703 7.30 -6.04 21.01
C GLU A 703 7.27 -4.95 22.09
N VAL A 704 6.29 -4.06 21.94
CA VAL A 704 5.82 -3.14 22.96
C VAL A 704 4.49 -3.68 23.48
N VAL A 705 4.40 -3.91 24.78
CA VAL A 705 3.19 -4.42 25.44
C VAL A 705 2.65 -3.34 26.37
N VAL A 706 1.41 -2.92 26.18
CA VAL A 706 0.71 -2.08 27.16
C VAL A 706 -0.29 -2.96 27.89
N ASP A 707 -0.02 -3.28 29.16
CA ASP A 707 -0.84 -4.17 29.98
C ASP A 707 -1.42 -3.45 31.21
N ARG A 708 -2.39 -4.06 31.88
CA ARG A 708 -3.00 -3.52 33.12
C ARG A 708 -2.05 -3.50 34.33
N GLY A 709 -0.86 -4.09 34.22
CA GLY A 709 0.12 -4.24 35.29
C GLY A 709 -0.44 -5.00 36.51
N PRO A 710 -0.21 -4.50 37.74
CA PRO A 710 -0.65 -5.17 38.96
C PRO A 710 -2.16 -4.99 39.22
N ASN A 711 -2.86 -4.17 38.45
CA ASN A 711 -4.26 -3.83 38.71
C ASN A 711 -5.17 -5.04 38.44
N PRO A 712 -6.15 -5.35 39.31
CA PRO A 712 -7.03 -6.50 39.14
C PRO A 712 -8.13 -6.28 38.10
N THR A 713 -8.40 -5.03 37.73
CA THR A 713 -9.39 -4.66 36.71
C THR A 713 -8.74 -4.61 35.32
N MET A 714 -9.52 -4.86 34.28
CA MET A 714 -9.09 -4.69 32.89
C MET A 714 -8.61 -3.27 32.60
N SER A 715 -7.62 -3.12 31.71
CA SER A 715 -7.18 -1.82 31.22
C SER A 715 -8.09 -1.33 30.11
N SER A 716 -8.26 0.00 30.04
CA SER A 716 -8.82 0.69 28.88
C SER A 716 -7.67 1.34 28.14
N ILE A 717 -7.48 1.00 26.87
CA ILE A 717 -6.36 1.49 26.05
C ILE A 717 -6.92 1.97 24.71
N GLU A 718 -6.69 3.21 24.37
CA GLU A 718 -7.05 3.76 23.06
C GLU A 718 -5.93 3.53 22.07
N LEU A 719 -6.27 2.92 20.94
CA LEU A 719 -5.34 2.68 19.85
C LEU A 719 -5.62 3.66 18.72
N PHE A 720 -4.59 4.40 18.34
CA PHE A 720 -4.59 5.31 17.21
C PHE A 720 -3.57 4.85 16.18
N GLY A 721 -3.88 5.03 14.90
CA GLY A 721 -2.97 4.79 13.79
C GLY A 721 -2.91 6.02 12.89
N ASP A 722 -1.72 6.56 12.69
CA ASP A 722 -1.51 7.87 12.08
C ASP A 722 -2.44 8.92 12.72
N ASP A 723 -3.37 9.51 11.95
CA ASP A 723 -4.28 10.54 12.44
C ASP A 723 -5.72 10.00 12.62
N GLU A 724 -5.86 8.69 12.83
CA GLU A 724 -7.16 8.02 12.99
C GLU A 724 -7.24 7.23 14.32
N HIS A 725 -8.37 7.35 15.02
CA HIS A 725 -8.71 6.48 16.15
C HIS A 725 -9.21 5.14 15.61
N PHE A 726 -8.52 4.05 15.96
CA PHE A 726 -8.90 2.72 15.48
C PHE A 726 -9.98 2.12 16.36
N THR A 727 -9.72 2.04 17.66
CA THR A 727 -10.66 1.51 18.64
C THR A 727 -10.12 1.71 20.06
N THR A 728 -11.02 1.70 21.02
CA THR A 728 -10.70 1.57 22.45
C THR A 728 -10.74 0.08 22.82
N VAL A 729 -9.63 -0.43 23.34
CA VAL A 729 -9.42 -1.82 23.73
C VAL A 729 -9.64 -1.97 25.22
N GLN A 730 -10.61 -2.82 25.58
CA GLN A 730 -10.83 -3.25 26.96
C GLN A 730 -10.34 -4.70 27.10
N ALA A 731 -9.18 -4.88 27.74
CA ALA A 731 -8.45 -6.14 27.75
C ALA A 731 -7.51 -6.23 28.96
N ASP A 732 -6.78 -7.35 29.10
CA ASP A 732 -5.60 -7.37 29.97
C ASP A 732 -4.48 -6.48 29.43
N GLY A 733 -4.46 -6.26 28.11
CA GLY A 733 -3.54 -5.36 27.44
C GLY A 733 -3.58 -5.45 25.91
N ILE A 734 -2.62 -4.78 25.27
CA ILE A 734 -2.37 -4.83 23.83
C ILE A 734 -0.88 -5.07 23.57
N CYS A 735 -0.58 -5.91 22.60
CA CYS A 735 0.76 -6.25 22.15
C CYS A 735 0.96 -5.74 20.73
N VAL A 736 1.94 -4.85 20.53
CA VAL A 736 2.38 -4.35 19.23
C VAL A 736 3.74 -4.96 18.94
N SER A 737 3.82 -5.81 17.92
CA SER A 737 4.95 -6.71 17.67
C SER A 737 5.53 -6.53 16.27
N THR A 738 6.86 -6.62 16.16
CA THR A 738 7.56 -6.69 14.89
C THR A 738 7.37 -8.08 14.28
N PRO A 739 7.72 -8.29 13.00
CA PRO A 739 7.74 -9.63 12.39
C PRO A 739 8.67 -10.59 13.15
N THR A 740 9.74 -10.07 13.76
CA THR A 740 10.66 -10.85 14.59
C THR A 740 10.03 -11.24 15.92
N GLY A 741 9.27 -10.34 16.55
CA GLY A 741 8.51 -10.61 17.77
C GLY A 741 7.26 -11.49 17.56
N SER A 742 6.86 -11.74 16.30
CA SER A 742 5.68 -12.56 15.99
C SER A 742 5.73 -13.97 16.60
N THR A 743 6.93 -14.51 16.86
CA THR A 743 7.19 -15.81 17.48
C THR A 743 7.34 -15.75 19.01
N ALA A 744 7.30 -14.56 19.61
CA ALA A 744 7.49 -14.32 21.04
C ALA A 744 6.14 -14.14 21.75
N TYR A 745 5.96 -13.05 22.50
CA TYR A 745 4.74 -12.86 23.30
C TYR A 745 3.49 -12.70 22.43
N ASN A 746 3.62 -12.14 21.23
CA ASN A 746 2.54 -12.05 20.25
C ASN A 746 1.91 -13.42 19.92
N LEU A 747 2.72 -14.47 19.73
CA LEU A 747 2.23 -15.82 19.46
C LEU A 747 1.39 -16.36 20.63
N ALA A 748 1.86 -16.13 21.86
CA ALA A 748 1.17 -16.55 23.07
C ALA A 748 -0.16 -15.81 23.27
N ALA A 749 -0.24 -14.55 22.86
CA ALA A 749 -1.48 -13.75 22.87
C ALA A 749 -2.48 -14.14 21.76
N GLY A 750 -2.13 -15.10 20.87
CA GLY A 750 -2.99 -15.53 19.77
C GLY A 750 -2.76 -14.80 18.45
N GLY A 751 -1.68 -14.02 18.34
CA GLY A 751 -1.25 -13.36 17.11
C GLY A 751 -0.68 -14.33 16.08
N SER A 752 -0.62 -13.91 14.82
CA SER A 752 -0.11 -14.74 13.71
C SER A 752 1.42 -14.80 13.67
N LEU A 753 1.97 -15.92 13.19
CA LEU A 753 3.38 -16.04 12.82
C LEU A 753 3.66 -15.22 11.56
N CYS A 754 4.74 -14.44 11.57
CA CYS A 754 5.15 -13.60 10.44
C CYS A 754 6.60 -13.86 10.05
N HIS A 755 6.89 -13.86 8.75
CA HIS A 755 8.26 -13.99 8.26
C HIS A 755 9.04 -12.69 8.56
N PRO A 756 10.30 -12.77 9.07
CA PRO A 756 11.07 -11.59 9.48
C PRO A 756 11.33 -10.55 8.39
N ASP A 757 11.32 -10.96 7.12
CA ASP A 757 11.53 -10.09 5.96
C ASP A 757 10.27 -9.32 5.53
N ASN A 758 9.10 -9.61 6.12
CA ASN A 758 7.85 -8.93 5.78
C ASN A 758 7.79 -7.53 6.44
N PRO A 759 7.51 -6.45 5.70
CA PRO A 759 7.47 -5.09 6.23
C PRO A 759 6.13 -4.78 6.89
N VAL A 760 5.86 -5.39 8.03
CA VAL A 760 4.57 -5.27 8.73
C VAL A 760 4.71 -5.09 10.23
N VAL A 761 3.69 -4.50 10.86
CA VAL A 761 3.48 -4.44 12.30
C VAL A 761 2.30 -5.34 12.66
N LEU A 762 2.42 -6.11 13.73
CA LEU A 762 1.33 -6.94 14.24
C LEU A 762 0.75 -6.29 15.50
N VAL A 763 -0.58 -6.24 15.60
CA VAL A 763 -1.30 -5.74 16.77
C VAL A 763 -2.23 -6.83 17.28
N THR A 764 -2.04 -7.26 18.51
CA THR A 764 -2.78 -8.36 19.14
C THR A 764 -3.25 -7.94 20.52
N ALA A 765 -4.55 -7.99 20.79
CA ALA A 765 -5.07 -7.75 22.14
C ALA A 765 -4.87 -8.99 23.03
N ILE A 766 -4.58 -8.75 24.30
CA ILE A 766 -4.32 -9.79 25.30
C ILE A 766 -5.61 -10.01 26.09
N CYS A 767 -6.27 -11.15 25.92
CA CYS A 767 -7.52 -11.48 26.61
C CYS A 767 -8.59 -10.36 26.51
N ALA A 768 -8.87 -9.90 25.29
CA ALA A 768 -9.85 -8.83 25.07
C ALA A 768 -11.26 -9.25 25.53
N HIS A 769 -11.96 -8.33 26.19
CA HIS A 769 -13.36 -8.51 26.57
C HIS A 769 -14.29 -8.43 25.35
N THR A 770 -13.86 -7.73 24.30
CA THR A 770 -14.56 -7.61 23.03
C THR A 770 -14.32 -8.84 22.15
N LEU A 771 -15.38 -9.62 21.87
CA LEU A 771 -15.32 -10.87 21.10
C LEU A 771 -14.96 -10.68 19.61
N SER A 772 -15.06 -9.45 19.09
CA SER A 772 -14.73 -9.12 17.69
C SER A 772 -13.28 -8.69 17.48
N PHE A 773 -12.49 -8.45 18.54
CA PHE A 773 -11.10 -8.02 18.37
C PHE A 773 -10.25 -9.20 17.90
N ARG A 774 -9.81 -9.14 16.63
CA ARG A 774 -8.89 -10.12 16.03
C ARG A 774 -7.50 -9.50 15.87
N PRO A 775 -6.42 -10.30 15.83
CA PRO A 775 -5.09 -9.79 15.51
C PRO A 775 -5.09 -9.05 14.17
N ILE A 776 -4.48 -7.87 14.14
CA ILE A 776 -4.41 -6.96 12.99
C ILE A 776 -2.97 -6.92 12.48
N ILE A 777 -2.80 -6.90 11.15
CA ILE A 777 -1.51 -6.72 10.50
C ILE A 777 -1.57 -5.40 9.74
N LEU A 778 -0.62 -4.51 10.03
CA LEU A 778 -0.52 -3.15 9.53
C LEU A 778 0.80 -2.95 8.77
N PRO A 779 0.92 -1.97 7.87
CA PRO A 779 2.20 -1.63 7.23
C PRO A 779 3.22 -1.11 8.24
N ASP A 780 4.52 -1.34 8.00
CA ASP A 780 5.62 -0.82 8.85
C ASP A 780 5.81 0.70 8.81
N THR A 781 5.16 1.39 7.87
CA THR A 781 5.17 2.85 7.74
C THR A 781 4.16 3.56 8.64
N ILE A 782 3.28 2.84 9.33
CA ILE A 782 2.27 3.44 10.21
C ILE A 782 2.89 3.89 11.54
N VAL A 783 2.42 5.02 12.07
CA VAL A 783 2.71 5.44 13.45
C VAL A 783 1.56 5.04 14.35
N LEU A 784 1.80 4.14 15.29
CA LEU A 784 0.80 3.73 16.27
C LEU A 784 0.94 4.53 17.55
N ARG A 785 -0.18 4.93 18.16
CA ARG A 785 -0.21 5.49 19.50
C ARG A 785 -1.14 4.66 20.38
N CYS A 786 -0.62 4.19 21.51
CA CYS A 786 -1.39 3.45 22.52
C CYS A 786 -1.52 4.32 23.77
N GLY A 787 -2.70 4.88 24.00
CA GLY A 787 -2.97 5.82 25.10
C GLY A 787 -3.85 5.23 26.19
N VAL A 788 -3.67 5.72 27.42
CA VAL A 788 -4.60 5.44 28.53
C VAL A 788 -5.58 6.61 28.60
N PRO A 789 -6.88 6.42 28.33
CA PRO A 789 -7.83 7.53 28.30
C PRO A 789 -7.96 8.20 29.67
N TYR A 790 -8.32 9.49 29.70
CA TYR A 790 -8.41 10.27 30.94
C TYR A 790 -9.50 9.76 31.90
N ASP A 791 -10.53 9.09 31.38
CA ASP A 791 -11.61 8.47 32.16
C ASP A 791 -11.26 7.04 32.64
N ALA A 792 -10.06 6.54 32.32
CA ALA A 792 -9.61 5.23 32.75
C ALA A 792 -9.58 5.12 34.28
N ARG A 793 -10.15 4.03 34.80
CA ARG A 793 -10.23 3.76 36.24
C ARG A 793 -8.88 3.43 36.87
N THR A 794 -7.93 2.91 36.08
CA THR A 794 -6.63 2.43 36.53
C THR A 794 -5.54 2.82 35.54
N SER A 795 -4.31 2.97 36.04
CA SER A 795 -3.13 3.10 35.20
C SER A 795 -2.86 1.81 34.42
N SER A 796 -2.10 1.95 33.32
CA SER A 796 -1.56 0.82 32.56
C SER A 796 -0.04 0.83 32.64
N TRP A 797 0.61 -0.20 32.10
CA TRP A 797 2.06 -0.36 32.12
C TRP A 797 2.56 -0.70 30.72
N ALA A 798 3.48 0.11 30.20
CA ALA A 798 4.20 -0.19 28.97
C ALA A 798 5.44 -1.02 29.27
N SER A 799 5.64 -2.11 28.55
CA SER A 799 6.83 -2.96 28.62
C SER A 799 7.51 -3.02 27.25
N PHE A 800 8.83 -2.86 27.25
CA PHE A 800 9.68 -2.88 26.06
C PHE A 800 10.54 -4.15 26.05
N ASP A 801 10.32 -5.06 25.09
CA ASP A 801 10.99 -6.38 25.00
C ASP A 801 10.97 -7.20 26.31
N GLY A 802 9.94 -7.00 27.14
CA GLY A 802 9.77 -7.68 28.44
C GLY A 802 10.81 -7.29 29.50
N ARG A 803 11.56 -6.20 29.33
CA ARG A 803 12.64 -5.76 30.23
C ARG A 803 12.27 -4.53 31.04
N GLU A 804 12.24 -3.37 30.38
CA GLU A 804 11.89 -2.12 31.05
C GLU A 804 10.37 -2.00 31.10
N ARG A 805 9.85 -1.59 32.26
CA ARG A 805 8.43 -1.37 32.50
C ARG A 805 8.23 0.05 33.01
N VAL A 806 7.35 0.77 32.34
CA VAL A 806 7.02 2.16 32.64
C VAL A 806 5.51 2.25 32.87
N GLU A 807 5.11 2.76 34.04
CA GLU A 807 3.70 3.02 34.31
C GLU A 807 3.19 4.16 33.41
N LEU A 808 2.03 4.01 32.79
CA LEU A 808 1.29 5.01 32.03
C LEU A 808 0.08 5.46 32.84
N LYS A 809 0.01 6.75 33.16
CA LYS A 809 -1.13 7.35 33.86
C LYS A 809 -2.23 7.71 32.87
N PRO A 810 -3.48 7.96 33.33
CA PRO A 810 -4.53 8.51 32.48
C PRO A 810 -4.04 9.79 31.79
N GLY A 811 -4.21 9.86 30.47
CA GLY A 811 -3.66 10.88 29.59
C GLY A 811 -2.26 10.57 29.02
N ASP A 812 -1.52 9.60 29.54
CA ASP A 812 -0.23 9.22 28.95
C ASP A 812 -0.44 8.26 27.76
N TYR A 813 0.47 8.31 26.79
CA TYR A 813 0.48 7.37 25.67
C TYR A 813 1.90 6.98 25.23
N VAL A 814 1.99 5.88 24.48
CA VAL A 814 3.23 5.43 23.84
C VAL A 814 3.09 5.55 22.34
N THR A 815 4.00 6.29 21.71
CA THR A 815 4.13 6.35 20.25
C THR A 815 5.06 5.24 19.79
N ILE A 816 4.70 4.50 18.76
CA ILE A 816 5.44 3.36 18.21
C ILE A 816 5.57 3.56 16.70
N SER A 817 6.80 3.54 16.20
CA SER A 817 7.11 3.67 14.77
C SER A 817 8.26 2.76 14.37
N ALA A 818 8.47 2.53 13.07
CA ALA A 818 9.66 1.83 12.60
C ALA A 818 10.94 2.61 12.95
N SER A 819 11.92 1.93 13.53
CA SER A 819 13.21 2.51 13.87
C SER A 819 14.11 2.62 12.64
N ARG A 820 14.81 3.75 12.53
CA ARG A 820 15.93 3.95 11.60
C ARG A 820 17.12 3.02 11.84
N PHE A 821 17.19 2.37 13.00
CA PHE A 821 18.31 1.51 13.39
C PHE A 821 17.86 0.04 13.44
N PRO A 822 17.88 -0.70 12.30
CA PRO A 822 17.55 -2.12 12.31
C PRO A 822 18.60 -2.95 13.04
N PHE A 823 18.23 -4.16 13.45
CA PHE A 823 19.12 -5.09 14.12
C PHE A 823 19.81 -6.04 13.11
N PRO A 824 21.14 -5.97 12.92
CA PRO A 824 21.87 -6.82 11.99
C PRO A 824 22.17 -8.20 12.61
N SER A 825 21.37 -9.19 12.22
CA SER A 825 21.57 -10.59 12.59
C SER A 825 22.45 -11.30 11.57
N VAL A 826 23.57 -11.88 12.01
CA VAL A 826 24.43 -12.67 11.14
C VAL A 826 23.78 -14.02 10.84
N LEU A 827 23.83 -14.42 9.58
CA LEU A 827 23.29 -15.69 9.11
C LEU A 827 24.42 -16.73 8.92
N PRO A 828 24.15 -18.02 9.14
CA PRO A 828 25.04 -19.10 8.72
C PRO A 828 25.30 -19.06 7.21
N LEU A 829 26.53 -19.41 6.80
CA LEU A 829 26.97 -19.32 5.39
C LEU A 829 26.22 -20.26 4.44
N ASN A 830 25.73 -21.40 4.95
CA ASN A 830 25.00 -22.40 4.17
C ASN A 830 23.48 -22.08 4.16
N LYS A 831 23.11 -20.84 3.81
CA LYS A 831 21.72 -20.39 3.80
C LYS A 831 20.87 -21.24 2.85
N THR A 832 19.91 -21.99 3.38
CA THR A 832 18.78 -22.52 2.61
C THR A 832 17.62 -21.53 2.67
N ARG A 833 16.80 -21.44 1.61
CA ARG A 833 15.57 -20.62 1.61
C ARG A 833 14.56 -21.08 2.68
N THR A 834 14.79 -22.23 3.29
CA THR A 834 13.94 -22.86 4.30
C THR A 834 14.33 -22.54 5.74
N ASP A 835 15.42 -21.81 6.00
CA ASP A 835 15.97 -21.62 7.37
C ASP A 835 14.93 -21.16 8.41
N TRP A 836 14.05 -20.22 8.04
CA TRP A 836 12.96 -19.80 8.94
C TRP A 836 11.89 -20.89 9.15
N ILE A 837 11.52 -21.62 8.08
CA ILE A 837 10.58 -22.75 8.16
C ILE A 837 11.17 -23.88 9.00
N ASP A 838 12.46 -24.18 8.82
CA ASP A 838 13.19 -25.18 9.58
C ASP A 838 13.33 -24.76 11.05
N SER A 839 13.48 -23.47 11.33
CA SER A 839 13.42 -22.92 12.69
C SER A 839 12.04 -23.12 13.32
N ILE A 840 10.95 -22.80 12.61
CA ILE A 840 9.59 -23.05 13.12
C ILE A 840 9.33 -24.54 13.33
N SER A 841 9.67 -25.37 12.35
CA SER A 841 9.44 -26.82 12.42
C SER A 841 10.17 -27.44 13.61
N ARG A 842 11.42 -27.03 13.86
CA ARG A 842 12.20 -27.53 15.00
C ARG A 842 11.74 -26.95 16.35
N THR A 843 11.39 -25.66 16.43
CA THR A 843 11.04 -25.01 17.71
C THR A 843 9.61 -25.33 18.15
N LEU A 844 8.65 -25.36 17.23
CA LEU A 844 7.22 -25.59 17.52
C LEU A 844 6.78 -27.04 17.26
N ASN A 845 7.66 -27.93 16.79
CA ASN A 845 7.29 -29.24 16.23
C ASN A 845 6.15 -29.13 15.19
N TRP A 846 6.20 -28.07 14.38
CA TRP A 846 5.07 -27.63 13.58
C TRP A 846 4.64 -28.71 12.59
N ASN A 847 3.40 -29.19 12.73
CA ASN A 847 2.78 -30.20 11.88
C ASN A 847 3.59 -31.51 11.71
N SER A 848 4.44 -31.87 12.68
CA SER A 848 5.13 -33.16 12.69
C SER A 848 4.13 -34.28 12.99
N ARG A 849 3.49 -34.82 11.95
CA ARG A 849 2.58 -35.97 12.03
C ARG A 849 3.18 -37.16 11.31
N GLN A 850 3.06 -38.35 11.89
CA GLN A 850 3.35 -39.58 11.16
C GLN A 850 2.48 -39.64 9.91
N LYS A 851 3.11 -39.76 8.73
CA LYS A 851 2.39 -39.95 7.46
C LYS A 851 1.48 -41.17 7.59
N GLN A 852 0.24 -41.06 7.14
CA GLN A 852 -0.65 -42.21 7.05
C GLN A 852 0.03 -43.29 6.20
N LYS A 853 0.04 -44.52 6.69
CA LYS A 853 0.58 -45.66 5.95
C LYS A 853 -0.21 -45.82 4.65
N ALA A 854 0.48 -46.03 3.54
CA ALA A 854 -0.17 -46.44 2.31
C ALA A 854 -0.93 -47.75 2.53
N PHE A 855 -2.06 -47.92 1.86
CA PHE A 855 -2.74 -49.21 1.82
C PHE A 855 -1.79 -50.24 1.23
N LYS A 856 -1.67 -51.39 1.89
CA LYS A 856 -1.00 -52.54 1.26
C LYS A 856 -1.93 -53.07 0.19
N GLU A 857 -1.60 -52.82 -1.07
CA GLU A 857 -2.26 -53.53 -2.17
C GLU A 857 -1.93 -55.02 -2.06
N TRP A 858 -2.94 -55.85 -2.31
CA TRP A 858 -2.81 -57.29 -2.30
C TRP A 858 -1.90 -57.71 -3.46
N SER A 859 -0.77 -58.37 -3.17
CA SER A 859 0.05 -58.98 -4.22
C SER A 859 -0.68 -60.21 -4.76
N ALA A 860 -1.06 -60.17 -6.04
CA ALA A 860 -1.74 -61.27 -6.73
C ALA A 860 -0.90 -62.55 -6.77
#